data_AF-A0A8X7XQR3-F1
#
_entry.id   AF-A0A8X7XQR3-F1
#
_cell.length_a   1.000
_cell.length_b   1.000
_cell.length_c   1.000
_cell.angle_alpha   90.00
_cell.angle_beta   90.00
_cell.angle_gamma   90.00
#
_symmetry.space_group_name_H-M   'P 1'
#
loop_
_entity.id
_entity.type
_entity.pdbx_description
1 polymer ?
#
loop_
_entity_poly.entity_id
_entity_poly.type
_entity_poly.pdbx_seq_one_letter_code
_entity_poly.pdbx_strand_id
1 'polypeptide(L)'
;MSKTMVMVYAHSDAGGGGEEAEDGSQCPEAKLIREVVQTIFDFVKRILDGCGFKTVIGFSVLMDRCLIKISDDKVEMHDLLQEMAHEVVRKESVDELGRQSRLWSPKDVYQVLTNNLGTGKVEGIFLDVSKIREIELSSTAFARMYNLRLLKIYNSVAGDKCTVHLPSGLESLSHELRYFHWDGYPLTSLPCNFRPQNLVELNLSSSKVKQLWRGDQDLVNLKDVNLSNCEHITSLPDLSKARNLERLNLQFCTSLVKFPSAVQHLDKLVDLDLRGCKRLINLPSRINSSCLETLNLSGCANLKKCPETARKLTYLNLNETAVEELPPSIGELSGLVALNLKNCNLLVNFPENMYWLTCLLIADFSGCSSISRFPDFSKNIRYLYLNGTAIEELPSSIGDLRELVYLDLAGCNRLKNLPSAVSKLVCLEKLDLSGCSSIAEFPKVSNNIKELYLDETAIREIPSSIECLCELHELHLRNCKQFEILPSNICKLRKLQRLNLSGCLQFRDFPEVLEPMYCLRYLYLEQTRITKLPSPIGNLKGLACLEVGNCKDLTGINCLVVLQLPESRVDLVCLRKLNLDGCHIWKVPDSLGLLSSLEVLDLSGNNFQTIPISINKLFELQYLGLRNCKRLESLPELPPRLSKLDVDNCRSLHYLVSSSSTVVEGNIFEFIFTNCLGLRGINQILAYSLLKFQRYTIRLYHQLPDVPEGACSFCLPGDMTPEWFSHQNWGSIVTFQLSSHWANTKFLGFSLCAVIAFCSFKRSLQVKCTYHFRNEHGDSHDLYCYLHGWYDKKRIYSKHIFVGLDPCLVARENDMLSKYSEVSVEFQVEDMNGYLLPLDLYQVVECGVRLLHANDEDEIQRFHLIMLDSSAFCPPDLDELEGRFQAKRARLEANKLEDFSVMRRIFEFLVDSLPTFIFYSEELYHEVYFSNLFNCIPAGTCSFYLPGDVTPEWFSHQRWGSTVTFQLSSQWANSKSFLGFCLCAVIAFCSFGHSLQVKCTYYFRNEHGDSYDVSCYLHGWYDEKRIDSEHIFVGFDPCLVAKEKYMFSEYNEVSVEFQLEDIYGNLLPLNLCQVYECGVRLLDAKDKAEMHRFALTMQDYHRFCPLDRDELEAMFQAKRARRFQLMTADMPTRIKNAKITANLE
;
A
#
# COMPACT_ATOMS: atom_id res chain seq x y z
N MET A 1 33.14 -20.81 -38.46
CA MET A 1 31.68 -20.65 -38.43
C MET A 1 31.09 -21.23 -37.15
N SER A 2 30.97 -22.56 -36.97
CA SER A 2 30.24 -23.16 -35.82
C SER A 2 30.65 -22.63 -34.43
N LYS A 3 31.95 -22.55 -34.12
CA LYS A 3 32.46 -21.93 -32.87
C LYS A 3 31.98 -20.48 -32.66
N THR A 4 31.98 -19.68 -33.72
CA THR A 4 31.54 -18.28 -33.69
C THR A 4 30.02 -18.18 -33.57
N MET A 5 29.30 -19.06 -34.26
CA MET A 5 27.85 -19.13 -34.24
C MET A 5 27.31 -19.48 -32.86
N VAL A 6 27.90 -20.48 -32.18
CA VAL A 6 27.56 -20.83 -30.79
C VAL A 6 27.65 -19.61 -29.87
N MET A 7 28.71 -18.81 -29.98
CA MET A 7 28.89 -17.64 -29.12
C MET A 7 27.86 -16.53 -29.37
N VAL A 8 27.47 -16.30 -30.63
CA VAL A 8 26.43 -15.31 -30.99
C VAL A 8 25.03 -15.81 -30.59
N TYR A 9 24.78 -17.12 -30.67
CA TYR A 9 23.52 -17.77 -30.32
C TYR A 9 23.26 -17.86 -28.81
N ALA A 10 24.27 -18.24 -28.02
CA ALA A 10 24.13 -18.55 -26.58
C ALA A 10 23.56 -17.42 -25.68
N HIS A 11 23.45 -16.21 -26.21
CA HIS A 11 23.04 -15.01 -25.47
C HIS A 11 22.03 -14.13 -26.22
N SER A 12 21.30 -14.68 -27.21
CA SER A 12 20.11 -14.02 -27.80
C SER A 12 18.80 -14.36 -27.09
N ASP A 13 18.73 -15.45 -26.31
CA ASP A 13 17.52 -15.86 -25.59
C ASP A 13 17.22 -15.08 -24.29
N ALA A 14 18.11 -14.19 -23.86
CA ALA A 14 17.99 -13.43 -22.59
C ALA A 14 17.41 -12.01 -22.76
N GLY A 15 16.68 -11.73 -23.85
CA GLY A 15 16.21 -10.39 -24.22
C GLY A 15 14.70 -10.31 -24.44
N GLY A 16 13.92 -10.60 -23.40
CA GLY A 16 12.45 -10.64 -23.47
C GLY A 16 11.77 -10.31 -22.14
N GLY A 17 12.32 -9.33 -21.40
CA GLY A 17 11.83 -8.90 -20.09
C GLY A 17 11.73 -7.39 -19.99
N GLY A 18 10.72 -6.83 -20.65
CA GLY A 18 10.21 -5.48 -20.36
C GLY A 18 8.78 -5.67 -19.91
N GLU A 19 8.44 -5.15 -18.72
CA GLU A 19 7.14 -5.36 -18.07
C GLU A 19 5.99 -4.95 -19.00
N GLU A 20 5.21 -5.94 -19.45
CA GLU A 20 3.82 -5.70 -19.82
C GLU A 20 3.11 -5.35 -18.51
N ALA A 21 2.76 -4.08 -18.32
CA ALA A 21 1.85 -3.69 -17.26
C ALA A 21 0.54 -4.45 -17.47
N GLU A 22 0.13 -5.24 -16.48
CA GLU A 22 -1.13 -5.97 -16.50
C GLU A 22 -2.32 -4.98 -16.55
N ASP A 23 -2.84 -4.77 -17.75
CA ASP A 23 -4.27 -4.50 -17.94
C ASP A 23 -4.79 -5.25 -19.17
N GLY A 24 -6.03 -5.74 -19.07
CA GLY A 24 -6.60 -6.78 -19.92
C GLY A 24 -7.01 -6.32 -21.32
N SER A 25 -6.07 -5.85 -22.14
CA SER A 25 -6.29 -5.71 -23.59
C SER A 25 -5.00 -5.89 -24.40
N GLN A 26 -4.85 -7.06 -25.03
CA GLN A 26 -3.76 -7.27 -26.00
C GLN A 26 -4.02 -6.43 -27.26
N CYS A 27 -3.43 -5.24 -27.34
CA CYS A 27 -3.51 -4.37 -28.51
C CYS A 27 -2.95 -5.05 -29.77
N PRO A 28 -3.70 -5.12 -30.89
CA PRO A 28 -3.23 -5.65 -32.17
C PRO A 28 -1.95 -4.98 -32.70
N GLU A 29 -1.69 -3.72 -32.32
CA GLU A 29 -0.44 -3.00 -32.63
C GLU A 29 0.80 -3.83 -32.28
N ALA A 30 0.87 -4.43 -31.09
CA ALA A 30 2.07 -5.12 -30.62
C ALA A 30 2.40 -6.34 -31.49
N LYS A 31 1.39 -7.03 -32.03
CA LYS A 31 1.58 -8.16 -32.95
C LYS A 31 2.02 -7.69 -34.33
N LEU A 32 1.36 -6.66 -34.87
CA LEU A 32 1.64 -6.12 -36.20
C LEU A 32 3.03 -5.45 -36.28
N ILE A 33 3.45 -4.78 -35.21
CA ILE A 33 4.80 -4.19 -35.10
C ILE A 33 5.87 -5.29 -34.98
N ARG A 34 5.60 -6.38 -34.24
CA ARG A 34 6.51 -7.54 -34.16
C ARG A 34 6.70 -8.23 -35.53
N GLU A 35 5.69 -8.24 -36.39
CA GLU A 35 5.78 -8.78 -37.76
C GLU A 35 6.56 -7.86 -38.73
N VAL A 36 6.82 -6.60 -38.38
CA VAL A 36 7.59 -5.62 -39.17
C VAL A 36 9.03 -5.45 -38.66
N VAL A 37 9.28 -5.66 -37.36
CA VAL A 37 10.62 -5.49 -36.76
C VAL A 37 11.46 -6.77 -36.90
N GLN A 38 12.74 -6.60 -37.21
CA GLN A 38 13.62 -7.66 -37.70
C GLN A 38 13.87 -8.85 -36.75
N THR A 39 13.86 -10.04 -37.34
CA THR A 39 14.12 -11.36 -36.74
C THR A 39 15.47 -11.52 -36.03
N ILE A 40 15.53 -12.43 -35.04
CA ILE A 40 16.79 -12.84 -34.38
C ILE A 40 17.72 -13.53 -35.38
N PHE A 41 17.17 -14.29 -36.33
CA PHE A 41 17.91 -14.88 -37.44
C PHE A 41 18.76 -13.85 -38.20
N ASP A 42 18.19 -12.70 -38.56
CA ASP A 42 18.91 -11.65 -39.28
C ASP A 42 20.00 -10.98 -38.42
N PHE A 43 19.85 -10.91 -37.10
CA PHE A 43 20.94 -10.50 -36.19
C PHE A 43 22.14 -11.45 -36.30
N VAL A 44 21.93 -12.74 -36.10
CA VAL A 44 23.01 -13.75 -36.17
C VAL A 44 23.70 -13.71 -37.54
N LYS A 45 22.91 -13.55 -38.61
CA LYS A 45 23.37 -13.42 -39.99
C LYS A 45 24.29 -12.21 -40.20
N ARG A 46 23.88 -10.99 -39.80
CA ARG A 46 24.68 -9.76 -39.96
C ARG A 46 26.07 -9.90 -39.31
N ILE A 47 26.13 -10.40 -38.07
CA ILE A 47 27.39 -10.53 -37.33
C ILE A 47 28.32 -11.57 -37.96
N LEU A 48 27.79 -12.71 -38.42
CA LEU A 48 28.59 -13.76 -39.05
C LEU A 48 29.08 -13.38 -40.46
N ASP A 49 28.27 -12.69 -41.27
CA ASP A 49 28.71 -12.12 -42.55
C ASP A 49 29.83 -11.08 -42.32
N GLY A 50 29.69 -10.23 -41.30
CA GLY A 50 30.73 -9.27 -40.86
C GLY A 50 32.05 -9.93 -40.43
N CYS A 51 31.99 -11.16 -39.93
CA CYS A 51 33.16 -11.99 -39.61
C CYS A 51 33.77 -12.70 -40.84
N GLY A 52 33.23 -12.48 -42.05
CA GLY A 52 33.70 -13.07 -43.30
C GLY A 52 33.14 -14.46 -43.61
N PHE A 53 32.12 -14.94 -42.88
CA PHE A 53 31.46 -16.21 -43.20
C PHE A 53 30.37 -15.98 -44.24
N LYS A 54 30.27 -16.84 -45.27
CA LYS A 54 29.16 -16.78 -46.25
C LYS A 54 27.90 -17.40 -45.62
N THR A 55 27.15 -16.62 -44.83
CA THR A 55 26.07 -17.16 -43.98
C THR A 55 24.99 -17.91 -44.75
N VAL A 56 24.58 -17.46 -45.93
CA VAL A 56 23.55 -18.13 -46.75
C VAL A 56 23.93 -19.59 -47.06
N ILE A 57 25.18 -19.82 -47.49
CA ILE A 57 25.68 -21.16 -47.79
C ILE A 57 25.93 -21.93 -46.48
N GLY A 58 26.49 -21.25 -45.47
CA GLY A 58 26.83 -21.88 -44.19
C GLY A 58 25.62 -22.33 -43.37
N PHE A 59 24.55 -21.55 -43.32
CA PHE A 59 23.30 -21.93 -42.67
C PHE A 59 22.64 -23.10 -43.39
N SER A 60 22.59 -23.11 -44.74
CA SER A 60 22.14 -24.28 -45.51
C SER A 60 22.91 -25.53 -45.07
N VAL A 61 24.25 -25.51 -45.15
CA VAL A 61 25.09 -26.66 -44.80
C VAL A 61 24.95 -27.11 -43.33
N LEU A 62 24.63 -26.20 -42.40
CA LEU A 62 24.39 -26.53 -41.00
C LEU A 62 22.98 -27.12 -40.76
N MET A 63 21.96 -26.63 -41.48
CA MET A 63 20.60 -27.21 -41.47
C MET A 63 20.57 -28.58 -42.17
N ASP A 64 21.24 -28.71 -43.33
CA ASP A 64 21.40 -29.95 -44.10
C ASP A 64 22.10 -31.06 -43.28
N ARG A 65 22.85 -30.67 -42.25
CA ARG A 65 23.53 -31.57 -41.30
C ARG A 65 22.81 -31.71 -39.96
N CYS A 66 21.61 -31.15 -39.82
CA CYS A 66 20.81 -31.11 -38.59
C CYS A 66 21.57 -30.55 -37.36
N LEU A 67 22.57 -29.69 -37.57
CA LEU A 67 23.36 -29.08 -36.49
C LEU A 67 22.68 -27.84 -35.92
N ILE A 68 21.75 -27.25 -36.68
CA ILE A 68 20.93 -26.11 -36.30
C ILE A 68 19.52 -26.28 -36.87
N LYS A 69 18.56 -25.60 -36.25
CA LYS A 69 17.18 -25.44 -36.74
C LYS A 69 16.85 -23.94 -36.80
N ILE A 70 15.82 -23.58 -37.55
CA ILE A 70 15.22 -22.24 -37.50
C ILE A 70 13.72 -22.42 -37.24
N SER A 71 13.21 -21.79 -36.19
CA SER A 71 11.78 -21.79 -35.82
C SER A 71 11.44 -20.44 -35.21
N ASP A 72 10.26 -19.91 -35.55
CA ASP A 72 9.68 -18.72 -34.91
C ASP A 72 10.71 -17.57 -34.74
N ASP A 73 11.38 -17.26 -35.86
CA ASP A 73 12.43 -16.24 -36.00
C ASP A 73 13.72 -16.45 -35.18
N LYS A 74 13.81 -17.54 -34.42
CA LYS A 74 15.00 -18.00 -33.72
C LYS A 74 15.82 -18.96 -34.58
N VAL A 75 17.13 -18.84 -34.44
CA VAL A 75 18.06 -19.93 -34.72
C VAL A 75 18.08 -20.82 -33.49
N GLU A 76 18.10 -22.14 -33.63
CA GLU A 76 18.18 -23.11 -32.54
C GLU A 76 19.39 -24.04 -32.75
N MET A 77 20.03 -24.47 -31.66
CA MET A 77 21.08 -25.50 -31.65
C MET A 77 20.95 -26.36 -30.39
N HIS A 78 21.19 -27.67 -30.52
CA HIS A 78 21.14 -28.62 -29.41
C HIS A 78 22.27 -28.39 -28.40
N ASP A 79 21.95 -28.40 -27.10
CA ASP A 79 22.89 -28.15 -25.98
C ASP A 79 24.20 -28.95 -26.06
N LEU A 80 24.14 -30.25 -26.36
CA LEU A 80 25.35 -31.08 -26.54
C LEU A 80 26.30 -30.59 -27.64
N LEU A 81 25.79 -29.94 -28.70
CA LEU A 81 26.63 -29.31 -29.73
C LEU A 81 27.25 -28.00 -29.23
N GLN A 82 26.52 -27.27 -28.38
CA GLN A 82 27.00 -26.07 -27.69
C GLN A 82 28.12 -26.41 -26.70
N GLU A 83 27.91 -27.41 -25.84
CA GLU A 83 28.90 -27.95 -24.90
C GLU A 83 30.13 -28.52 -25.63
N MET A 84 29.94 -29.29 -26.70
CA MET A 84 31.05 -29.76 -27.53
C MET A 84 31.85 -28.59 -28.10
N ALA A 85 31.20 -27.52 -28.58
CA ALA A 85 31.90 -26.35 -29.10
C ALA A 85 32.69 -25.60 -27.99
N HIS A 86 32.12 -25.49 -26.79
CA HIS A 86 32.80 -24.98 -25.59
C HIS A 86 34.05 -25.80 -25.25
N GLU A 87 33.94 -27.13 -25.20
CA GLU A 87 35.06 -28.02 -24.94
C GLU A 87 36.16 -27.97 -26.02
N VAL A 88 35.78 -27.82 -27.29
CA VAL A 88 36.75 -27.66 -28.39
C VAL A 88 37.52 -26.33 -28.29
N VAL A 89 36.97 -25.29 -27.66
CA VAL A 89 37.72 -24.04 -27.37
C VAL A 89 38.55 -24.16 -26.10
N ARG A 90 38.06 -24.80 -25.02
CA ARG A 90 38.88 -25.08 -23.82
C ARG A 90 40.16 -25.86 -24.17
N LYS A 91 40.05 -26.82 -25.09
CA LYS A 91 41.20 -27.61 -25.60
C LYS A 91 42.21 -26.82 -26.44
N GLU A 92 41.95 -25.56 -26.78
CA GLU A 92 42.93 -24.69 -27.45
C GLU A 92 44.06 -24.27 -26.48
N SER A 93 43.74 -24.08 -25.20
CA SER A 93 44.72 -23.93 -24.12
C SER A 93 44.07 -24.21 -22.77
N VAL A 94 44.51 -25.29 -22.12
CA VAL A 94 43.99 -25.72 -20.81
C VAL A 94 44.53 -24.84 -19.69
N ASP A 95 45.83 -24.51 -19.73
CA ASP A 95 46.52 -23.81 -18.64
C ASP A 95 46.57 -22.28 -18.80
N GLU A 96 46.49 -21.76 -20.04
CA GLU A 96 46.53 -20.31 -20.32
C GLU A 96 45.18 -19.81 -20.87
N LEU A 97 44.24 -19.46 -19.97
CA LEU A 97 42.92 -18.92 -20.33
C LEU A 97 42.99 -17.79 -21.38
N GLY A 98 43.95 -16.86 -21.22
CA GLY A 98 44.19 -15.75 -22.15
C GLY A 98 44.64 -16.14 -23.56
N ARG A 99 44.87 -17.42 -23.85
CA ARG A 99 45.15 -17.96 -25.20
C ARG A 99 43.96 -18.66 -25.87
N GLN A 100 42.84 -18.88 -25.18
CA GLN A 100 41.64 -19.45 -25.80
C GLN A 100 41.01 -18.44 -26.76
N SER A 101 40.51 -18.89 -27.91
CA SER A 101 40.01 -17.99 -28.95
C SER A 101 38.64 -17.38 -28.66
N ARG A 102 37.89 -17.94 -27.70
CA ARG A 102 36.59 -17.44 -27.20
C ARG A 102 36.55 -17.58 -25.69
N LEU A 103 36.02 -16.58 -24.99
CA LEU A 103 35.82 -16.58 -23.54
C LEU A 103 34.35 -16.25 -23.23
N TRP A 104 33.63 -17.15 -22.56
CA TRP A 104 32.20 -16.99 -22.22
C TRP A 104 31.87 -17.37 -20.77
N SER A 105 32.74 -18.11 -20.08
CA SER A 105 32.61 -18.37 -18.64
C SER A 105 32.85 -17.07 -17.87
N PRO A 106 31.88 -16.56 -17.07
CA PRO A 106 32.06 -15.30 -16.36
C PRO A 106 33.27 -15.30 -15.42
N LYS A 107 33.60 -16.46 -14.81
CA LYS A 107 34.78 -16.63 -13.95
C LYS A 107 36.08 -16.51 -14.74
N ASP A 108 36.16 -17.17 -15.90
CA ASP A 108 37.37 -17.21 -16.73
C ASP A 108 37.63 -15.83 -17.34
N VAL A 109 36.57 -15.16 -17.82
CA VAL A 109 36.62 -13.78 -18.33
C VAL A 109 37.04 -12.81 -17.23
N TYR A 110 36.45 -12.91 -16.02
CA TYR A 110 36.85 -12.09 -14.86
C TYR A 110 38.34 -12.23 -14.58
N GLN A 111 38.88 -13.45 -14.51
CA GLN A 111 40.30 -13.69 -14.27
C GLN A 111 41.20 -13.13 -15.39
N VAL A 112 40.81 -13.31 -16.66
CA VAL A 112 41.60 -12.82 -17.80
C VAL A 112 41.63 -11.29 -17.87
N LEU A 113 40.51 -10.62 -17.58
CA LEU A 113 40.40 -9.16 -17.64
C LEU A 113 41.03 -8.46 -16.43
N THR A 114 40.80 -8.95 -15.20
CA THR A 114 41.42 -8.36 -13.98
C THR A 114 42.95 -8.45 -14.00
N ASN A 115 43.50 -9.57 -14.46
CA ASN A 115 44.94 -9.83 -14.43
C ASN A 115 45.66 -9.50 -15.76
N ASN A 116 44.99 -8.82 -16.71
CA ASN A 116 45.54 -8.44 -18.02
C ASN A 116 46.16 -9.62 -18.81
N LEU A 117 45.62 -10.84 -18.64
CA LEU A 117 46.17 -12.08 -19.22
C LEU A 117 45.86 -12.25 -20.70
N GLY A 118 44.98 -11.41 -21.26
CA GLY A 118 44.56 -11.44 -22.66
C GLY A 118 45.74 -11.43 -23.64
N THR A 119 45.57 -12.16 -24.74
CA THR A 119 46.52 -12.19 -25.85
C THR A 119 45.82 -12.02 -27.19
N GLY A 120 46.57 -11.79 -28.26
CA GLY A 120 46.06 -11.74 -29.63
C GLY A 120 45.49 -13.06 -30.16
N LYS A 121 45.37 -14.11 -29.33
CA LYS A 121 44.57 -15.29 -29.65
C LYS A 121 43.08 -15.12 -29.36
N VAL A 122 42.71 -14.25 -28.41
CA VAL A 122 41.31 -14.01 -28.05
C VAL A 122 40.61 -13.25 -29.17
N GLU A 123 39.57 -13.85 -29.75
CA GLU A 123 38.77 -13.23 -30.82
C GLU A 123 37.32 -12.94 -30.40
N GLY A 124 36.87 -13.45 -29.25
CA GLY A 124 35.52 -13.22 -28.74
C GLY A 124 35.46 -13.26 -27.21
N ILE A 125 34.76 -12.31 -26.60
CA ILE A 125 34.48 -12.24 -25.16
C ILE A 125 32.99 -11.97 -24.96
N PHE A 126 32.31 -12.83 -24.19
CA PHE A 126 30.96 -12.61 -23.70
C PHE A 126 30.99 -12.71 -22.17
N LEU A 127 30.50 -11.67 -21.49
CA LEU A 127 30.50 -11.54 -20.04
C LEU A 127 29.11 -11.16 -19.55
N ASP A 128 28.53 -12.06 -18.76
CA ASP A 128 27.29 -11.82 -18.01
C ASP A 128 27.66 -11.25 -16.63
N VAL A 129 27.46 -9.94 -16.43
CA VAL A 129 27.97 -9.24 -15.25
C VAL A 129 27.17 -9.52 -13.98
N SER A 130 25.94 -10.06 -14.08
CA SER A 130 25.16 -10.51 -12.92
C SER A 130 25.77 -11.73 -12.22
N LYS A 131 26.61 -12.50 -12.94
CA LYS A 131 27.20 -13.76 -12.47
C LYS A 131 28.56 -13.57 -11.80
N ILE A 132 29.00 -12.33 -11.63
CA ILE A 132 30.25 -11.93 -10.98
C ILE A 132 30.02 -10.76 -10.02
N ARG A 133 30.99 -10.52 -9.14
CA ARG A 133 31.02 -9.31 -8.30
C ARG A 133 31.55 -8.12 -9.12
N GLU A 134 31.45 -6.92 -8.54
CA GLU A 134 32.08 -5.71 -9.09
C GLU A 134 33.53 -5.95 -9.51
N ILE A 135 33.89 -5.38 -10.66
CA ILE A 135 35.18 -5.59 -11.31
C ILE A 135 35.77 -4.25 -11.73
N GLU A 136 36.95 -3.93 -11.17
CA GLU A 136 37.77 -2.80 -11.60
C GLU A 136 38.76 -3.27 -12.68
N LEU A 137 38.69 -2.64 -13.85
CA LEU A 137 39.53 -2.96 -15.00
C LEU A 137 40.64 -1.92 -15.18
N SER A 138 41.85 -2.41 -15.47
CA SER A 138 42.95 -1.54 -15.89
C SER A 138 42.70 -0.93 -17.27
N SER A 139 43.26 0.25 -17.54
CA SER A 139 43.20 0.87 -18.87
C SER A 139 43.81 0.00 -19.99
N THR A 140 44.69 -0.95 -19.63
CA THR A 140 45.36 -1.89 -20.52
C THR A 140 44.63 -3.23 -20.72
N ALA A 141 43.49 -3.48 -20.07
CA ALA A 141 42.84 -4.81 -20.01
C ALA A 141 42.58 -5.45 -21.39
N PHE A 142 42.28 -4.64 -22.41
CA PHE A 142 42.03 -5.10 -23.78
C PHE A 142 43.22 -4.86 -24.74
N ALA A 143 44.29 -4.16 -24.31
CA ALA A 143 45.36 -3.68 -25.20
C ALA A 143 46.13 -4.81 -25.91
N ARG A 144 46.24 -5.99 -25.28
CA ARG A 144 46.91 -7.17 -25.84
C ARG A 144 46.00 -8.03 -26.74
N MET A 145 44.70 -7.73 -26.80
CA MET A 145 43.67 -8.50 -27.53
C MET A 145 43.37 -7.91 -28.91
N TYR A 146 44.39 -7.55 -29.69
CA TYR A 146 44.26 -6.82 -30.97
C TYR A 146 43.53 -7.58 -32.10
N ASN A 147 43.17 -8.85 -31.90
CA ASN A 147 42.36 -9.66 -32.81
C ASN A 147 40.91 -9.88 -32.31
N LEU A 148 40.49 -9.17 -31.24
CA LEU A 148 39.13 -9.28 -30.70
C LEU A 148 38.10 -8.81 -31.73
N ARG A 149 37.14 -9.67 -32.07
CA ARG A 149 36.09 -9.44 -33.07
C ARG A 149 34.69 -9.31 -32.47
N LEU A 150 34.43 -10.03 -31.38
CA LEU A 150 33.16 -9.99 -30.67
C LEU A 150 33.41 -9.58 -29.21
N LEU A 151 32.75 -8.54 -28.74
CA LEU A 151 32.78 -8.15 -27.33
C LEU A 151 31.35 -7.88 -26.87
N LYS A 152 30.83 -8.70 -25.95
CA LYS A 152 29.56 -8.50 -25.28
C LYS A 152 29.78 -8.48 -23.77
N ILE A 153 29.52 -7.34 -23.13
CA ILE A 153 29.48 -7.20 -21.67
C ILE A 153 28.06 -6.75 -21.34
N TYR A 154 27.28 -7.60 -20.68
CA TYR A 154 25.84 -7.42 -20.57
C TYR A 154 25.32 -7.88 -19.21
N ASN A 155 24.13 -7.42 -18.82
CA ASN A 155 23.47 -7.86 -17.59
C ASN A 155 22.23 -8.70 -17.92
N SER A 156 22.13 -9.92 -17.37
CA SER A 156 20.94 -10.77 -17.50
C SER A 156 19.83 -10.46 -16.49
N VAL A 157 20.08 -9.63 -15.48
CA VAL A 157 19.09 -9.19 -14.50
C VAL A 157 18.69 -7.74 -14.82
N ALA A 158 17.39 -7.50 -14.99
CA ALA A 158 16.86 -6.17 -15.28
C ALA A 158 16.98 -5.24 -14.05
N GLY A 159 17.28 -3.96 -14.30
CA GLY A 159 17.33 -2.91 -13.26
C GLY A 159 18.68 -2.73 -12.55
N ASP A 160 19.59 -3.72 -12.62
CA ASP A 160 20.89 -3.64 -11.94
C ASP A 160 21.90 -2.73 -12.64
N LYS A 161 22.65 -1.97 -11.85
CA LYS A 161 23.69 -1.03 -12.32
C LYS A 161 24.91 -1.78 -12.89
N CYS A 162 25.59 -1.19 -13.87
CA CYS A 162 26.83 -1.77 -14.41
C CYS A 162 27.90 -1.88 -13.32
N THR A 163 28.34 -3.11 -13.06
CA THR A 163 29.33 -3.50 -12.05
C THR A 163 30.78 -3.43 -12.55
N VAL A 164 31.00 -2.88 -13.74
CA VAL A 164 32.34 -2.76 -14.37
C VAL A 164 32.85 -1.33 -14.29
N HIS A 165 33.99 -1.15 -13.62
CA HIS A 165 34.61 0.16 -13.40
C HIS A 165 35.91 0.29 -14.20
N LEU A 166 36.12 1.46 -14.82
CA LEU A 166 37.32 1.82 -15.59
C LEU A 166 37.86 3.19 -15.09
N PRO A 167 38.40 3.28 -13.86
CA PRO A 167 38.78 4.56 -13.26
C PRO A 167 39.91 5.27 -14.00
N SER A 168 40.84 4.50 -14.59
CA SER A 168 41.93 5.02 -15.44
C SER A 168 41.53 5.20 -16.92
N GLY A 169 40.24 5.08 -17.25
CA GLY A 169 39.77 5.03 -18.63
C GLY A 169 40.16 3.73 -19.34
N LEU A 170 40.13 3.74 -20.68
CA LEU A 170 40.49 2.61 -21.54
C LEU A 170 41.45 3.08 -22.63
N GLU A 171 42.63 2.48 -22.71
CA GLU A 171 43.71 2.94 -23.59
C GLU A 171 43.45 2.60 -25.06
N SER A 172 42.92 1.41 -25.35
CA SER A 172 42.67 0.95 -26.72
C SER A 172 41.58 -0.12 -26.79
N LEU A 173 40.99 -0.26 -27.99
CA LEU A 173 40.11 -1.35 -28.39
C LEU A 173 40.56 -1.90 -29.74
N SER A 174 40.40 -3.22 -29.91
CA SER A 174 40.72 -3.93 -31.16
C SER A 174 40.02 -3.33 -32.37
N HIS A 175 40.79 -2.97 -33.41
CA HIS A 175 40.24 -2.49 -34.68
C HIS A 175 39.58 -3.61 -35.51
N GLU A 176 39.67 -4.87 -35.05
CA GLU A 176 38.97 -6.01 -35.64
C GLU A 176 37.56 -6.25 -35.05
N LEU A 177 37.07 -5.39 -34.16
CA LEU A 177 35.69 -5.51 -33.65
C LEU A 177 34.66 -5.45 -34.79
N ARG A 178 33.78 -6.46 -34.82
CA ARG A 178 32.60 -6.61 -35.69
C ARG A 178 31.31 -6.42 -34.90
N TYR A 179 31.26 -6.94 -33.68
CA TYR A 179 30.17 -6.79 -32.73
C TYR A 179 30.73 -6.19 -31.44
N PHE A 180 30.17 -5.06 -31.01
CA PHE A 180 30.53 -4.44 -29.75
C PHE A 180 29.28 -4.07 -28.95
N HIS A 181 28.99 -4.84 -27.91
CA HIS A 181 27.90 -4.66 -26.96
C HIS A 181 28.49 -4.42 -25.57
N TRP A 182 28.14 -3.31 -24.92
CA TRP A 182 28.49 -3.05 -23.52
C TRP A 182 27.37 -2.30 -22.81
N ASP A 183 26.57 -3.00 -22.01
CA ASP A 183 25.50 -2.39 -21.22
C ASP A 183 26.08 -1.56 -20.07
N GLY A 184 25.60 -0.32 -19.96
CA GLY A 184 26.06 0.63 -18.94
C GLY A 184 27.54 1.01 -19.07
N TYR A 185 28.07 1.08 -20.30
CA TYR A 185 29.47 1.45 -20.58
C TYR A 185 29.91 2.66 -19.74
N PRO A 186 30.96 2.51 -18.92
CA PRO A 186 31.21 3.45 -17.83
C PRO A 186 31.90 4.76 -18.27
N LEU A 187 32.44 4.81 -19.49
CA LEU A 187 33.19 5.97 -20.00
C LEU A 187 32.30 6.91 -20.83
N THR A 188 32.66 8.20 -20.85
CA THR A 188 31.92 9.24 -21.57
C THR A 188 32.09 9.21 -23.09
N SER A 189 33.07 8.46 -23.60
CA SER A 189 33.38 8.28 -25.02
C SER A 189 34.22 7.03 -25.24
N LEU A 190 34.24 6.52 -26.47
CA LEU A 190 35.15 5.43 -26.87
C LEU A 190 36.62 5.92 -26.97
N PRO A 191 37.61 5.02 -26.90
CA PRO A 191 39.03 5.39 -26.98
C PRO A 191 39.36 6.15 -28.26
N CYS A 192 40.13 7.24 -28.15
CA CYS A 192 40.40 8.16 -29.27
C CYS A 192 41.22 7.55 -30.42
N ASN A 193 41.88 6.42 -30.18
CA ASN A 193 42.63 5.64 -31.18
C ASN A 193 41.77 4.55 -31.86
N PHE A 194 40.57 4.26 -31.37
CA PHE A 194 39.72 3.20 -31.91
C PHE A 194 39.20 3.57 -33.30
N ARG A 195 39.35 2.65 -34.26
CA ARG A 195 38.89 2.80 -35.65
C ARG A 195 37.74 1.80 -35.92
N PRO A 196 36.48 2.25 -36.00
CA PRO A 196 35.31 1.38 -36.16
C PRO A 196 35.05 0.89 -37.59
N GLN A 197 36.03 0.94 -38.51
CA GLN A 197 35.84 0.60 -39.94
C GLN A 197 35.25 -0.80 -40.16
N ASN A 198 35.65 -1.76 -39.32
CA ASN A 198 35.20 -3.14 -39.35
C ASN A 198 33.87 -3.38 -38.60
N LEU A 199 33.40 -2.41 -37.81
CA LEU A 199 32.28 -2.59 -36.90
C LEU A 199 30.96 -2.72 -37.67
N VAL A 200 30.19 -3.75 -37.37
CA VAL A 200 28.87 -4.03 -37.97
C VAL A 200 27.74 -3.67 -37.03
N GLU A 201 27.92 -3.89 -35.74
CA GLU A 201 26.92 -3.55 -34.73
C GLU A 201 27.57 -2.95 -33.47
N LEU A 202 27.00 -1.84 -33.02
CA LEU A 202 27.38 -1.12 -31.82
C LEU A 202 26.19 -1.00 -30.87
N ASN A 203 26.24 -1.70 -29.73
CA ASN A 203 25.28 -1.55 -28.64
C ASN A 203 25.98 -0.99 -27.40
N LEU A 204 25.61 0.21 -26.98
CA LEU A 204 26.06 0.81 -25.72
C LEU A 204 24.82 1.24 -24.90
N SER A 205 23.82 0.36 -24.77
CA SER A 205 22.60 0.68 -24.04
C SER A 205 22.87 1.12 -22.59
N SER A 206 22.03 1.98 -22.04
CA SER A 206 22.06 2.48 -20.65
C SER A 206 23.40 3.11 -20.20
N SER A 207 24.20 3.60 -21.16
CA SER A 207 25.60 3.98 -20.93
C SER A 207 25.81 5.45 -20.55
N LYS A 208 26.97 5.75 -19.96
CA LYS A 208 27.38 7.11 -19.55
C LYS A 208 27.94 7.95 -20.72
N VAL A 209 27.77 7.49 -21.96
CA VAL A 209 28.34 8.11 -23.16
C VAL A 209 27.72 9.48 -23.41
N LYS A 210 28.58 10.50 -23.53
CA LYS A 210 28.23 11.87 -23.93
C LYS A 210 28.48 12.11 -25.41
N GLN A 211 29.52 11.48 -25.95
CA GLN A 211 29.94 11.54 -27.35
C GLN A 211 30.60 10.21 -27.72
N LEU A 212 30.17 9.55 -28.81
CA LEU A 212 30.76 8.26 -29.23
C LEU A 212 32.27 8.37 -29.52
N TRP A 213 32.64 9.22 -30.46
CA TRP A 213 34.02 9.43 -30.92
C TRP A 213 34.23 10.87 -31.42
N ARG A 214 35.50 11.25 -31.58
CA ARG A 214 35.92 12.53 -32.17
C ARG A 214 36.40 12.34 -33.62
N GLY A 215 36.18 13.36 -34.45
CA GLY A 215 36.56 13.35 -35.86
C GLY A 215 35.72 12.39 -36.72
N ASP A 216 35.91 12.46 -38.03
CA ASP A 216 35.19 11.61 -38.97
C ASP A 216 35.74 10.18 -38.93
N GLN A 217 34.87 9.21 -38.63
CA GLN A 217 35.22 7.80 -38.66
C GLN A 217 34.80 7.15 -40.00
N ASP A 218 35.54 6.14 -40.44
CA ASP A 218 35.01 5.23 -41.46
C ASP A 218 34.05 4.25 -40.76
N LEU A 219 32.81 4.19 -41.27
CA LEU A 219 31.69 3.44 -40.71
C LEU A 219 31.05 2.55 -41.78
N VAL A 220 31.76 2.27 -42.89
CA VAL A 220 31.19 1.63 -44.08
C VAL A 220 30.52 0.27 -43.79
N ASN A 221 30.98 -0.50 -42.80
CA ASN A 221 30.41 -1.80 -42.46
C ASN A 221 29.29 -1.74 -41.41
N LEU A 222 29.05 -0.57 -40.79
CA LEU A 222 28.10 -0.42 -39.69
C LEU A 222 26.67 -0.55 -40.20
N LYS A 223 25.91 -1.46 -39.58
CA LYS A 223 24.52 -1.80 -39.90
C LYS A 223 23.56 -1.49 -38.77
N ASP A 224 23.99 -1.60 -37.52
CA ASP A 224 23.09 -1.49 -36.37
C ASP A 224 23.76 -0.67 -35.26
N VAL A 225 23.03 0.29 -34.71
CA VAL A 225 23.48 1.16 -33.61
C VAL A 225 22.37 1.26 -32.58
N ASN A 226 22.63 0.75 -31.38
CA ASN A 226 21.76 0.88 -30.22
C ASN A 226 22.46 1.69 -29.11
N LEU A 227 21.91 2.86 -28.81
CA LEU A 227 22.31 3.73 -27.71
C LEU A 227 21.11 4.03 -26.79
N SER A 228 20.13 3.12 -26.71
CA SER A 228 18.97 3.32 -25.84
C SER A 228 19.38 3.60 -24.40
N ASN A 229 18.57 4.37 -23.67
CA ASN A 229 18.79 4.82 -22.29
C ASN A 229 20.12 5.58 -22.06
N CYS A 230 20.80 6.09 -23.11
CA CYS A 230 21.97 6.95 -22.96
C CYS A 230 21.58 8.38 -22.57
N GLU A 231 21.13 8.57 -21.33
CA GLU A 231 20.59 9.85 -20.82
C GLU A 231 21.55 11.05 -20.92
N HIS A 232 22.85 10.81 -21.11
CA HIS A 232 23.88 11.85 -21.18
C HIS A 232 24.28 12.26 -22.61
N ILE A 233 23.78 11.59 -23.65
CA ILE A 233 24.11 11.95 -25.04
C ILE A 233 23.35 13.22 -25.45
N THR A 234 24.07 14.26 -25.87
CA THR A 234 23.47 15.55 -26.28
C THR A 234 23.32 15.72 -27.78
N SER A 235 24.14 14.98 -28.54
CA SER A 235 24.26 15.03 -29.99
C SER A 235 25.00 13.79 -30.49
N LEU A 236 24.60 13.27 -31.65
CA LEU A 236 25.31 12.17 -32.32
C LEU A 236 26.49 12.66 -33.16
N PRO A 237 27.50 11.80 -33.44
CA PRO A 237 28.52 12.09 -34.45
C PRO A 237 27.89 12.15 -35.85
N ASP A 238 28.66 12.62 -36.83
CA ASP A 238 28.27 12.46 -38.23
C ASP A 238 28.27 10.98 -38.62
N LEU A 239 27.12 10.50 -39.12
CA LEU A 239 26.91 9.14 -39.61
C LEU A 239 26.89 9.05 -41.14
N SER A 240 27.20 10.13 -41.88
CA SER A 240 27.19 10.18 -43.35
C SER A 240 27.98 9.06 -44.05
N LYS A 241 29.01 8.51 -43.39
CA LYS A 241 29.85 7.40 -43.86
C LYS A 241 29.27 6.01 -43.57
N ALA A 242 28.27 5.90 -42.70
CA ALA A 242 27.58 4.65 -42.34
C ALA A 242 26.54 4.23 -43.39
N ARG A 243 26.95 4.14 -44.67
CA ARG A 243 26.06 3.90 -45.83
C ARG A 243 25.34 2.53 -45.82
N ASN A 244 25.71 1.64 -44.90
CA ASN A 244 25.06 0.35 -44.70
C ASN A 244 24.19 0.31 -43.43
N LEU A 245 23.96 1.44 -42.75
CA LEU A 245 23.14 1.48 -41.54
C LEU A 245 21.69 1.10 -41.87
N GLU A 246 21.21 0.04 -41.21
CA GLU A 246 19.89 -0.56 -41.32
C GLU A 246 19.01 -0.19 -40.12
N ARG A 247 19.58 -0.03 -38.90
CA ARG A 247 18.84 0.46 -37.71
C ARG A 247 19.61 1.47 -36.87
N LEU A 248 18.87 2.38 -36.24
CA LEU A 248 19.37 3.34 -35.27
C LEU A 248 18.37 3.49 -34.11
N ASN A 249 18.69 2.89 -32.96
CA ASN A 249 17.91 2.98 -31.72
C ASN A 249 18.56 3.96 -30.73
N LEU A 250 17.77 4.95 -30.32
CA LEU A 250 18.11 6.06 -29.43
C LEU A 250 17.01 6.27 -28.36
N GLN A 251 16.22 5.23 -28.09
CA GLN A 251 15.14 5.26 -27.10
C GLN A 251 15.64 5.86 -25.78
N PHE A 252 14.84 6.72 -25.16
CA PHE A 252 15.08 7.40 -23.88
C PHE A 252 16.43 8.13 -23.77
N CYS A 253 17.01 8.61 -24.88
CA CYS A 253 18.12 9.56 -24.87
C CYS A 253 17.64 10.96 -24.45
N THR A 254 17.27 11.12 -23.18
CA THR A 254 16.57 12.30 -22.63
C THR A 254 17.33 13.62 -22.81
N SER A 255 18.66 13.60 -22.90
CA SER A 255 19.49 14.79 -23.17
C SER A 255 19.69 15.14 -24.64
N LEU A 256 19.23 14.32 -25.59
CA LEU A 256 19.46 14.54 -27.02
C LEU A 256 18.71 15.78 -27.51
N VAL A 257 19.44 16.84 -27.90
CA VAL A 257 18.84 18.11 -28.35
C VAL A 257 18.83 18.22 -29.88
N LYS A 258 19.86 17.68 -30.53
CA LYS A 258 20.09 17.80 -31.97
C LYS A 258 20.33 16.44 -32.61
N PHE A 259 19.61 16.18 -33.70
CA PHE A 259 19.82 15.02 -34.56
C PHE A 259 20.62 15.43 -35.81
N PRO A 260 21.59 14.62 -36.29
CA PRO A 260 22.44 14.98 -37.42
C PRO A 260 21.67 14.96 -38.74
N SER A 261 21.80 16.02 -39.55
CA SER A 261 21.17 16.12 -40.86
C SER A 261 21.62 15.02 -41.84
N ALA A 262 22.79 14.43 -41.60
CA ALA A 262 23.35 13.34 -42.41
C ALA A 262 22.47 12.07 -42.49
N VAL A 263 21.48 11.89 -41.60
CA VAL A 263 20.48 10.80 -41.71
C VAL A 263 19.80 10.78 -43.08
N GLN A 264 19.67 11.94 -43.74
CA GLN A 264 19.05 12.07 -45.06
C GLN A 264 19.79 11.31 -46.17
N HIS A 265 21.01 10.83 -45.92
CA HIS A 265 21.87 10.08 -46.84
C HIS A 265 22.00 8.59 -46.47
N LEU A 266 21.26 8.11 -45.47
CA LEU A 266 21.30 6.72 -45.01
C LEU A 266 20.28 5.88 -45.78
N ASP A 267 20.51 5.68 -47.08
CA ASP A 267 19.53 5.12 -48.03
C ASP A 267 19.01 3.70 -47.68
N LYS A 268 19.70 2.99 -46.78
CA LYS A 268 19.38 1.64 -46.30
C LYS A 268 18.75 1.58 -44.91
N LEU A 269 18.55 2.71 -44.23
CA LEU A 269 17.96 2.75 -42.89
C LEU A 269 16.51 2.26 -42.96
N VAL A 270 16.21 1.17 -42.26
CA VAL A 270 14.88 0.52 -42.17
C VAL A 270 14.13 0.99 -40.92
N ASP A 271 14.85 1.10 -39.80
CA ASP A 271 14.29 1.43 -38.49
C ASP A 271 15.01 2.62 -37.82
N LEU A 272 14.22 3.58 -37.36
CA LEU A 272 14.68 4.73 -36.57
C LEU A 272 13.77 4.92 -35.35
N ASP A 273 14.29 4.60 -34.17
CA ASP A 273 13.59 4.80 -32.89
C ASP A 273 14.30 5.87 -32.05
N LEU A 274 13.60 6.98 -31.81
CA LEU A 274 13.97 8.13 -30.99
C LEU A 274 13.01 8.32 -29.81
N ARG A 275 12.20 7.32 -29.47
CA ARG A 275 11.18 7.37 -28.41
C ARG A 275 11.75 7.94 -27.12
N GLY A 276 11.03 8.80 -26.41
CA GLY A 276 11.47 9.36 -25.12
C GLY A 276 12.66 10.33 -25.21
N CYS A 277 13.07 10.78 -26.40
CA CYS A 277 14.04 11.88 -26.55
C CYS A 277 13.41 13.23 -26.17
N LYS A 278 13.06 13.40 -24.89
CA LYS A 278 12.25 14.52 -24.37
C LYS A 278 12.79 15.91 -24.72
N ARG A 279 14.11 16.08 -24.91
CA ARG A 279 14.75 17.36 -25.26
C ARG A 279 15.00 17.56 -26.77
N LEU A 280 14.58 16.64 -27.63
CA LEU A 280 14.73 16.76 -29.07
C LEU A 280 13.79 17.85 -29.60
N ILE A 281 14.36 18.91 -30.17
CA ILE A 281 13.59 20.07 -30.65
C ILE A 281 13.30 19.96 -32.16
N ASN A 282 14.32 19.55 -32.93
CA ASN A 282 14.27 19.52 -34.38
C ASN A 282 14.89 18.24 -34.95
N LEU A 283 14.20 17.67 -35.93
CA LEU A 283 14.74 16.73 -36.91
C LEU A 283 15.10 17.48 -38.21
N PRO A 284 15.94 16.91 -39.09
CA PRO A 284 16.04 17.41 -40.47
C PRO A 284 14.67 17.36 -41.15
N SER A 285 14.37 18.34 -42.00
CA SER A 285 13.05 18.51 -42.62
C SER A 285 12.62 17.33 -43.51
N ARG A 286 13.57 16.51 -43.96
CA ARG A 286 13.32 15.30 -44.75
C ARG A 286 14.26 14.16 -44.33
N ILE A 287 13.69 12.99 -44.10
CA ILE A 287 14.38 11.71 -43.87
C ILE A 287 14.15 10.84 -45.12
N ASN A 288 15.00 11.03 -46.14
CA ASN A 288 14.81 10.46 -47.48
C ASN A 288 15.31 9.00 -47.63
N SER A 289 15.43 8.22 -46.54
CA SER A 289 15.91 6.84 -46.63
C SER A 289 14.94 5.99 -47.45
N SER A 290 15.41 5.43 -48.57
CA SER A 290 14.59 4.67 -49.52
C SER A 290 14.07 3.33 -48.98
N CYS A 291 14.53 2.92 -47.79
CA CYS A 291 14.19 1.68 -47.12
C CYS A 291 13.49 1.86 -45.77
N LEU A 292 13.19 3.11 -45.34
CA LEU A 292 12.60 3.34 -44.01
C LEU A 292 11.18 2.79 -43.94
N GLU A 293 10.98 1.82 -43.05
CA GLU A 293 9.70 1.14 -42.79
C GLU A 293 9.14 1.56 -41.44
N THR A 294 9.98 1.72 -40.41
CA THR A 294 9.56 2.12 -39.05
C THR A 294 10.19 3.45 -38.62
N LEU A 295 9.35 4.38 -38.15
CA LEU A 295 9.78 5.65 -37.54
C LEU A 295 9.04 5.88 -36.23
N ASN A 296 9.77 5.82 -35.12
CA ASN A 296 9.22 6.03 -33.78
C ASN A 296 9.82 7.28 -33.13
N LEU A 297 8.97 8.27 -32.90
CA LEU A 297 9.27 9.57 -32.30
C LEU A 297 8.46 9.80 -31.00
N SER A 298 7.81 8.75 -30.48
CA SER A 298 6.91 8.85 -29.31
C SER A 298 7.60 9.49 -28.10
N GLY A 299 6.94 10.37 -27.34
CA GLY A 299 7.51 11.03 -26.17
C GLY A 299 8.63 12.06 -26.48
N CYS A 300 8.83 12.44 -27.74
CA CYS A 300 9.65 13.60 -28.11
C CYS A 300 8.89 14.90 -27.83
N ALA A 301 8.65 15.19 -26.55
CA ALA A 301 7.74 16.25 -26.07
C ALA A 301 8.10 17.69 -26.50
N ASN A 302 9.29 17.94 -27.07
CA ASN A 302 9.69 19.24 -27.63
C ASN A 302 9.74 19.28 -29.17
N LEU A 303 9.43 18.17 -29.85
CA LEU A 303 9.44 18.08 -31.31
C LEU A 303 8.19 18.76 -31.88
N LYS A 304 8.36 19.92 -32.52
CA LYS A 304 7.26 20.75 -33.06
C LYS A 304 6.84 20.41 -34.49
N LYS A 305 7.68 19.74 -35.25
CA LYS A 305 7.47 19.45 -36.68
C LYS A 305 7.76 17.98 -36.99
N CYS A 306 6.81 17.33 -37.65
CA CYS A 306 7.02 16.02 -38.26
C CYS A 306 7.89 16.17 -39.53
N PRO A 307 8.92 15.33 -39.74
CA PRO A 307 9.74 15.36 -40.95
C PRO A 307 9.01 14.76 -42.17
N GLU A 308 9.36 15.18 -43.38
CA GLU A 308 9.00 14.44 -44.60
C GLU A 308 9.70 13.08 -44.62
N THR A 309 8.98 12.01 -44.93
CA THR A 309 9.48 10.63 -44.95
C THR A 309 9.36 9.98 -46.34
N ALA A 310 10.03 8.83 -46.52
CA ALA A 310 9.95 8.06 -47.76
C ALA A 310 8.69 7.18 -47.85
N ARG A 311 8.23 6.90 -49.07
CA ARG A 311 6.98 6.18 -49.38
C ARG A 311 6.89 4.71 -48.92
N LYS A 312 7.96 4.14 -48.33
CA LYS A 312 7.95 2.76 -47.81
C LYS A 312 7.51 2.65 -46.34
N LEU A 313 7.31 3.77 -45.65
CA LEU A 313 6.99 3.77 -44.22
C LEU A 313 5.69 2.98 -43.95
N THR A 314 5.79 1.96 -43.10
CA THR A 314 4.68 1.08 -42.68
C THR A 314 4.20 1.44 -41.27
N TYR A 315 5.07 1.99 -40.42
CA TYR A 315 4.75 2.43 -39.05
C TYR A 315 5.28 3.84 -38.78
N LEU A 316 4.38 4.74 -38.35
CA LEU A 316 4.72 6.08 -37.87
C LEU A 316 4.13 6.29 -36.48
N ASN A 317 4.99 6.50 -35.49
CA ASN A 317 4.58 6.85 -34.13
C ASN A 317 5.13 8.22 -33.72
N LEU A 318 4.20 9.11 -33.36
CA LEU A 318 4.39 10.49 -32.95
C LEU A 318 3.67 10.77 -31.61
N ASN A 319 3.25 9.73 -30.89
CA ASN A 319 2.56 9.83 -29.58
C ASN A 319 3.32 10.77 -28.62
N GLU A 320 2.63 11.61 -27.83
CA GLU A 320 3.25 12.53 -26.85
C GLU A 320 4.30 13.48 -27.46
N THR A 321 4.10 13.92 -28.71
CA THR A 321 4.91 14.99 -29.33
C THR A 321 4.19 16.33 -29.34
N ALA A 322 4.96 17.41 -29.47
CA ALA A 322 4.45 18.78 -29.59
C ALA A 322 4.16 19.17 -31.05
N VAL A 323 3.85 18.21 -31.92
CA VAL A 323 3.66 18.45 -33.35
C VAL A 323 2.40 19.28 -33.59
N GLU A 324 2.57 20.43 -34.24
CA GLU A 324 1.50 21.39 -34.53
C GLU A 324 0.77 21.07 -35.85
N GLU A 325 1.48 20.49 -36.83
CA GLU A 325 1.00 20.15 -38.18
C GLU A 325 1.70 18.89 -38.73
N LEU A 326 0.99 18.11 -39.56
CA LEU A 326 1.57 17.02 -40.37
C LEU A 326 1.85 17.51 -41.80
N PRO A 327 3.01 17.17 -42.42
CA PRO A 327 3.27 17.54 -43.81
C PRO A 327 2.36 16.74 -44.77
N PRO A 328 1.94 17.32 -45.92
CA PRO A 328 1.09 16.62 -46.92
C PRO A 328 1.68 15.31 -47.46
N SER A 329 3.00 15.13 -47.37
CA SER A 329 3.67 13.88 -47.72
C SER A 329 3.21 12.68 -46.89
N ILE A 330 2.69 12.89 -45.66
CA ILE A 330 2.14 11.81 -44.84
C ILE A 330 0.98 11.13 -45.55
N GLY A 331 0.06 11.87 -46.18
CA GLY A 331 -1.03 11.27 -46.96
C GLY A 331 -0.57 10.49 -48.19
N GLU A 332 0.64 10.74 -48.70
CA GLU A 332 1.22 9.96 -49.81
C GLU A 332 1.83 8.60 -49.39
N LEU A 333 1.84 8.27 -48.09
CA LEU A 333 2.37 7.01 -47.58
C LEU A 333 1.38 5.86 -47.80
N SER A 334 1.14 5.48 -49.06
CA SER A 334 0.14 4.47 -49.43
C SER A 334 0.35 3.10 -48.78
N GLY A 335 1.59 2.79 -48.36
CA GLY A 335 1.98 1.58 -47.63
C GLY A 335 1.95 1.68 -46.10
N LEU A 336 1.56 2.83 -45.53
CA LEU A 336 1.45 3.01 -44.08
C LEU A 336 0.34 2.12 -43.52
N VAL A 337 0.67 1.28 -42.55
CA VAL A 337 -0.23 0.30 -41.93
C VAL A 337 -0.75 0.79 -40.58
N ALA A 338 0.08 1.49 -39.82
CA ALA A 338 -0.29 2.08 -38.53
C ALA A 338 0.27 3.49 -38.34
N LEU A 339 -0.60 4.40 -37.90
CA LEU A 339 -0.31 5.79 -37.56
C LEU A 339 -0.73 6.06 -36.12
N ASN A 340 0.22 6.38 -35.25
CA ASN A 340 -0.06 6.74 -33.86
C ASN A 340 0.35 8.20 -33.58
N LEU A 341 -0.62 9.02 -33.17
CA LEU A 341 -0.53 10.44 -32.84
C LEU A 341 -1.12 10.73 -31.45
N LYS A 342 -1.27 9.71 -30.59
CA LYS A 342 -1.82 9.84 -29.24
C LYS A 342 -1.20 11.01 -28.47
N ASN A 343 -1.99 11.72 -27.66
CA ASN A 343 -1.60 12.87 -26.85
C ASN A 343 -0.86 14.01 -27.62
N CYS A 344 -1.03 14.12 -28.95
CA CYS A 344 -0.52 15.25 -29.74
C CYS A 344 -1.41 16.48 -29.54
N ASN A 345 -1.38 17.04 -28.33
CA ASN A 345 -2.32 18.07 -27.87
C ASN A 345 -2.30 19.38 -28.68
N LEU A 346 -1.23 19.64 -29.44
CA LEU A 346 -1.08 20.83 -30.29
C LEU A 346 -1.51 20.60 -31.75
N LEU A 347 -1.78 19.35 -32.16
CA LEU A 347 -2.20 19.05 -33.52
C LEU A 347 -3.64 19.52 -33.73
N VAL A 348 -3.84 20.45 -34.67
CA VAL A 348 -5.16 21.05 -34.94
C VAL A 348 -5.85 20.43 -36.15
N ASN A 349 -5.09 20.14 -37.21
CA ASN A 349 -5.62 19.71 -38.50
C ASN A 349 -4.82 18.54 -39.09
N PHE A 350 -5.51 17.75 -39.92
CA PHE A 350 -4.93 16.71 -40.76
C PHE A 350 -4.70 17.23 -42.19
N PRO A 351 -3.78 16.64 -42.97
CA PRO A 351 -3.62 16.98 -44.37
C PRO A 351 -4.82 16.48 -45.19
N GLU A 352 -5.19 17.19 -46.26
CA GLU A 352 -6.41 16.89 -47.03
C GLU A 352 -6.40 15.48 -47.66
N ASN A 353 -5.21 14.93 -47.92
CA ASN A 353 -5.00 13.66 -48.63
C ASN A 353 -4.90 12.41 -47.74
N MET A 354 -5.36 12.44 -46.48
CA MET A 354 -5.36 11.26 -45.58
C MET A 354 -6.09 10.04 -46.17
N TYR A 355 -7.06 10.24 -47.07
CA TYR A 355 -7.78 9.16 -47.74
C TYR A 355 -6.95 8.36 -48.76
N TRP A 356 -5.72 8.80 -49.09
CA TRP A 356 -4.76 8.06 -49.92
C TRP A 356 -3.96 6.99 -49.14
N LEU A 357 -4.10 6.92 -47.82
CA LEU A 357 -3.44 5.92 -46.96
C LEU A 357 -4.07 4.52 -47.12
N THR A 358 -3.88 3.90 -48.28
CA THR A 358 -4.59 2.69 -48.71
C THR A 358 -4.30 1.43 -47.88
N CYS A 359 -3.15 1.36 -47.20
CA CYS A 359 -2.80 0.23 -46.34
C CYS A 359 -3.12 0.44 -44.86
N LEU A 360 -3.68 1.59 -44.47
CA LEU A 360 -3.86 1.96 -43.06
C LEU A 360 -4.93 1.09 -42.40
N LEU A 361 -4.52 0.32 -41.39
CA LEU A 361 -5.38 -0.55 -40.58
C LEU A 361 -5.63 0.02 -39.18
N ILE A 362 -4.65 0.72 -38.62
CA ILE A 362 -4.70 1.26 -37.25
C ILE A 362 -4.40 2.76 -37.29
N ALA A 363 -5.27 3.54 -36.67
CA ALA A 363 -5.11 4.98 -36.57
C ALA A 363 -5.47 5.44 -35.14
N ASP A 364 -4.47 5.90 -34.38
CA ASP A 364 -4.61 6.35 -33.00
C ASP A 364 -4.38 7.87 -32.91
N PHE A 365 -5.41 8.60 -32.49
CA PHE A 365 -5.39 10.03 -32.18
C PHE A 365 -5.94 10.31 -30.77
N SER A 366 -5.92 9.30 -29.89
CA SER A 366 -6.34 9.40 -28.49
C SER A 366 -5.76 10.64 -27.81
N GLY A 367 -6.54 11.37 -27.03
CA GLY A 367 -6.09 12.53 -26.27
C GLY A 367 -5.77 13.79 -27.09
N CYS A 368 -5.90 13.80 -28.42
CA CYS A 368 -5.61 14.98 -29.24
C CYS A 368 -6.68 16.08 -29.09
N SER A 369 -6.65 16.79 -27.95
CA SER A 369 -7.69 17.72 -27.50
C SER A 369 -7.95 18.94 -28.39
N SER A 370 -7.06 19.23 -29.35
CA SER A 370 -7.21 20.35 -30.30
C SER A 370 -7.89 19.95 -31.61
N ILE A 371 -8.07 18.66 -31.87
CA ILE A 371 -8.70 18.14 -33.09
C ILE A 371 -10.22 18.26 -32.96
N SER A 372 -10.84 19.14 -33.74
CA SER A 372 -12.30 19.36 -33.75
C SER A 372 -13.02 18.81 -34.98
N ARG A 373 -12.28 18.41 -36.02
CA ARG A 373 -12.81 17.87 -37.28
C ARG A 373 -12.32 16.43 -37.49
N PHE A 374 -13.24 15.55 -37.88
CA PHE A 374 -12.90 14.20 -38.30
C PHE A 374 -12.17 14.22 -39.67
N PRO A 375 -11.03 13.53 -39.84
CA PRO A 375 -10.34 13.40 -41.12
C PRO A 375 -10.96 12.32 -42.02
N ASP A 376 -11.02 12.57 -43.33
CA ASP A 376 -11.46 11.54 -44.29
C ASP A 376 -10.36 10.49 -44.50
N PHE A 377 -10.69 9.23 -44.22
CA PHE A 377 -9.78 8.09 -44.27
C PHE A 377 -10.01 7.17 -45.48
N SER A 378 -9.05 6.27 -45.73
CA SER A 378 -9.24 5.13 -46.63
C SER A 378 -10.16 4.07 -45.98
N LYS A 379 -10.77 3.22 -46.81
CA LYS A 379 -11.84 2.29 -46.38
C LYS A 379 -11.37 1.07 -45.57
N ASN A 380 -10.05 0.91 -45.42
CA ASN A 380 -9.41 -0.30 -44.90
C ASN A 380 -9.08 -0.23 -43.40
N ILE A 381 -9.34 0.91 -42.74
CA ILE A 381 -9.11 1.06 -41.30
C ILE A 381 -9.99 0.07 -40.53
N ARG A 382 -9.36 -0.61 -39.57
CA ARG A 382 -9.99 -1.60 -38.67
C ARG A 382 -10.07 -1.12 -37.23
N TYR A 383 -9.12 -0.30 -36.80
CA TYR A 383 -9.06 0.24 -35.43
C TYR A 383 -8.85 1.76 -35.50
N LEU A 384 -9.81 2.53 -35.00
CA LEU A 384 -9.78 4.00 -35.00
C LEU A 384 -10.00 4.52 -33.58
N TYR A 385 -8.98 5.14 -33.00
CA TYR A 385 -9.02 5.74 -31.67
C TYR A 385 -9.06 7.26 -31.77
N LEU A 386 -10.12 7.85 -31.23
CA LEU A 386 -10.43 9.28 -31.24
C LEU A 386 -10.88 9.79 -29.85
N ASN A 387 -10.75 8.97 -28.81
CA ASN A 387 -11.12 9.34 -27.45
C ASN A 387 -10.35 10.60 -26.97
N GLY A 388 -11.00 11.45 -26.17
CA GLY A 388 -10.42 12.69 -25.67
C GLY A 388 -10.16 13.78 -26.72
N THR A 389 -10.63 13.61 -27.96
CA THR A 389 -10.60 14.68 -28.99
C THR A 389 -11.74 15.68 -28.79
N ALA A 390 -11.66 16.83 -29.46
CA ALA A 390 -12.68 17.89 -29.41
C ALA A 390 -13.68 17.81 -30.58
N ILE A 391 -13.83 16.63 -31.20
CA ILE A 391 -14.71 16.41 -32.36
C ILE A 391 -16.18 16.71 -31.99
N GLU A 392 -16.83 17.58 -32.77
CA GLU A 392 -18.23 17.97 -32.54
C GLU A 392 -19.25 17.09 -33.28
N GLU A 393 -18.85 16.57 -34.45
CA GLU A 393 -19.68 15.74 -35.34
C GLU A 393 -18.81 14.78 -36.16
N LEU A 394 -19.38 13.62 -36.52
CA LEU A 394 -18.77 12.72 -37.51
C LEU A 394 -19.45 12.90 -38.88
N PRO A 395 -18.69 12.91 -39.99
CA PRO A 395 -19.25 13.03 -41.33
C PRO A 395 -19.98 11.74 -41.74
N SER A 396 -20.86 11.85 -42.74
CA SER A 396 -21.55 10.68 -43.30
C SER A 396 -20.62 9.69 -44.02
N SER A 397 -19.39 10.11 -44.37
CA SER A 397 -18.33 9.26 -44.92
C SER A 397 -17.84 8.19 -43.94
N ILE A 398 -18.09 8.33 -42.62
CA ILE A 398 -17.77 7.26 -41.65
C ILE A 398 -18.36 5.91 -42.07
N GLY A 399 -19.56 5.89 -42.64
CA GLY A 399 -20.24 4.66 -43.09
C GLY A 399 -19.62 3.96 -44.31
N ASP A 400 -18.55 4.51 -44.89
CA ASP A 400 -17.76 3.87 -45.94
C ASP A 400 -16.57 3.06 -45.40
N LEU A 401 -16.23 3.18 -44.11
CA LEU A 401 -15.17 2.41 -43.42
C LEU A 401 -15.64 0.98 -43.10
N ARG A 402 -15.94 0.20 -44.13
CA ARG A 402 -16.62 -1.10 -43.97
C ARG A 402 -15.81 -2.17 -43.23
N GLU A 403 -14.48 -2.03 -43.19
CA GLU A 403 -13.60 -2.92 -42.42
C GLU A 403 -13.44 -2.52 -40.94
N LEU A 404 -14.03 -1.40 -40.50
CA LEU A 404 -13.86 -0.90 -39.14
C LEU A 404 -14.44 -1.89 -38.11
N VAL A 405 -13.58 -2.39 -37.22
CA VAL A 405 -13.88 -3.37 -36.16
C VAL A 405 -14.08 -2.68 -34.81
N TYR A 406 -13.27 -1.66 -34.52
CA TYR A 406 -13.35 -0.86 -33.29
C TYR A 406 -13.28 0.64 -33.61
N LEU A 407 -14.26 1.37 -33.06
CA LEU A 407 -14.28 2.83 -32.99
C LEU A 407 -14.32 3.28 -31.52
N ASP A 408 -13.26 3.95 -31.07
CA ASP A 408 -13.20 4.57 -29.75
C ASP A 408 -13.38 6.09 -29.87
N LEU A 409 -14.41 6.62 -29.20
CA LEU A 409 -14.75 8.04 -29.11
C LEU A 409 -14.93 8.48 -27.65
N ALA A 410 -14.46 7.70 -26.67
CA ALA A 410 -14.65 8.01 -25.25
C ALA A 410 -14.16 9.44 -24.89
N GLY A 411 -14.86 10.16 -24.02
CA GLY A 411 -14.46 11.49 -23.57
C GLY A 411 -14.55 12.59 -24.64
N CYS A 412 -15.10 12.33 -25.83
CA CYS A 412 -15.42 13.36 -26.84
C CYS A 412 -16.61 14.21 -26.37
N ASN A 413 -16.40 15.02 -25.33
CA ASN A 413 -17.44 15.76 -24.62
C ASN A 413 -18.25 16.75 -25.49
N ARG A 414 -17.70 17.17 -26.65
CA ARG A 414 -18.38 18.03 -27.64
C ARG A 414 -19.18 17.26 -28.69
N LEU A 415 -19.04 15.95 -28.79
CA LEU A 415 -19.70 15.13 -29.79
C LEU A 415 -21.21 15.09 -29.52
N LYS A 416 -21.99 15.75 -30.40
CA LYS A 416 -23.42 15.98 -30.15
C LYS A 416 -24.27 14.71 -30.33
N ASN A 417 -24.05 13.99 -31.43
CA ASN A 417 -24.75 12.76 -31.80
C ASN A 417 -23.93 12.01 -32.86
N LEU A 418 -24.20 10.71 -33.04
CA LEU A 418 -23.65 9.92 -34.14
C LEU A 418 -24.53 10.02 -35.41
N PRO A 419 -23.95 10.14 -36.62
CA PRO A 419 -24.72 10.10 -37.86
C PRO A 419 -25.27 8.70 -38.10
N SER A 420 -26.44 8.61 -38.75
CA SER A 420 -27.05 7.31 -39.13
C SER A 420 -26.21 6.47 -40.09
N ALA A 421 -25.11 7.02 -40.63
CA ALA A 421 -24.12 6.29 -41.41
C ALA A 421 -23.36 5.23 -40.58
N VAL A 422 -23.28 5.37 -39.25
CA VAL A 422 -22.63 4.40 -38.35
C VAL A 422 -23.28 3.01 -38.45
N SER A 423 -24.58 2.92 -38.73
CA SER A 423 -25.26 1.63 -38.93
C SER A 423 -24.82 0.88 -40.21
N LYS A 424 -24.04 1.50 -41.10
CA LYS A 424 -23.45 0.87 -42.29
C LYS A 424 -22.11 0.17 -42.01
N LEU A 425 -21.55 0.32 -40.81
CA LEU A 425 -20.27 -0.27 -40.40
C LEU A 425 -20.47 -1.77 -40.10
N VAL A 426 -20.45 -2.57 -41.17
CA VAL A 426 -20.80 -4.00 -41.11
C VAL A 426 -19.81 -4.86 -40.32
N CYS A 427 -18.55 -4.44 -40.18
CA CYS A 427 -17.55 -5.15 -39.38
C CYS A 427 -17.42 -4.63 -37.94
N LEU A 428 -18.18 -3.59 -37.53
CA LEU A 428 -17.99 -2.94 -36.23
C LEU A 428 -18.50 -3.86 -35.12
N GLU A 429 -17.56 -4.32 -34.29
CA GLU A 429 -17.82 -5.20 -33.15
C GLU A 429 -17.80 -4.43 -31.83
N LYS A 430 -16.99 -3.35 -31.73
CA LYS A 430 -16.87 -2.53 -30.51
C LYS A 430 -17.07 -1.05 -30.83
N LEU A 431 -17.89 -0.38 -30.02
CA LEU A 431 -18.08 1.07 -30.05
C LEU A 431 -18.02 1.62 -28.63
N ASP A 432 -17.14 2.59 -28.41
CA ASP A 432 -17.02 3.30 -27.13
C ASP A 432 -17.39 4.78 -27.28
N LEU A 433 -18.36 5.23 -26.49
CA LEU A 433 -18.85 6.60 -26.37
C LEU A 433 -18.81 7.08 -24.91
N SER A 434 -18.07 6.40 -24.03
CA SER A 434 -18.04 6.66 -22.60
C SER A 434 -17.55 8.07 -22.30
N GLY A 435 -18.29 8.90 -21.56
CA GLY A 435 -17.94 10.30 -21.30
C GLY A 435 -18.33 11.28 -22.41
N CYS A 436 -19.02 10.83 -23.48
CA CYS A 436 -19.64 11.72 -24.46
C CYS A 436 -20.92 12.37 -23.88
N SER A 437 -20.76 13.24 -22.89
CA SER A 437 -21.84 13.83 -22.08
C SER A 437 -22.87 14.65 -22.86
N SER A 438 -22.62 14.95 -24.14
CA SER A 438 -23.56 15.66 -25.03
C SER A 438 -24.51 14.72 -25.79
N ILE A 439 -24.22 13.42 -25.87
CA ILE A 439 -25.08 12.43 -26.54
C ILE A 439 -26.30 12.12 -25.67
N ALA A 440 -27.49 12.48 -26.16
CA ALA A 440 -28.76 12.31 -25.46
C ALA A 440 -29.68 11.24 -26.07
N GLU A 441 -29.40 10.80 -27.30
CA GLU A 441 -30.14 9.74 -28.01
C GLU A 441 -29.29 8.46 -28.10
N PHE A 442 -29.94 7.30 -28.05
CA PHE A 442 -29.26 6.02 -28.25
C PHE A 442 -28.73 5.89 -29.69
N PRO A 443 -27.46 5.48 -29.90
CA PRO A 443 -26.85 5.50 -31.22
C PRO A 443 -27.44 4.45 -32.18
N LYS A 444 -27.62 4.84 -33.45
CA LYS A 444 -28.04 3.93 -34.53
C LYS A 444 -26.82 3.18 -35.08
N VAL A 445 -26.52 2.04 -34.46
CA VAL A 445 -25.38 1.17 -34.77
C VAL A 445 -25.74 0.00 -35.69
N SER A 446 -24.77 -0.80 -36.09
CA SER A 446 -24.96 -2.03 -36.88
C SER A 446 -25.27 -3.23 -35.97
N ASN A 447 -25.93 -4.26 -36.51
CA ASN A 447 -26.38 -5.43 -35.74
C ASN A 447 -25.23 -6.37 -35.30
N ASN A 448 -24.01 -6.14 -35.76
CA ASN A 448 -22.82 -6.95 -35.45
C ASN A 448 -22.02 -6.46 -34.23
N ILE A 449 -22.46 -5.35 -33.62
CA ILE A 449 -21.88 -4.85 -32.36
C ILE A 449 -21.99 -5.93 -31.27
N LYS A 450 -20.85 -6.24 -30.66
CA LYS A 450 -20.69 -7.13 -29.51
C LYS A 450 -20.53 -6.33 -28.21
N GLU A 451 -19.85 -5.20 -28.26
CA GLU A 451 -19.59 -4.36 -27.09
C GLU A 451 -20.00 -2.91 -27.36
N LEU A 452 -20.89 -2.37 -26.52
CA LEU A 452 -21.36 -0.98 -26.60
C LEU A 452 -21.20 -0.29 -25.25
N TYR A 453 -20.28 0.67 -25.19
CA TYR A 453 -20.01 1.48 -24.00
C TYR A 453 -20.59 2.88 -24.18
N LEU A 454 -21.48 3.27 -23.27
CA LEU A 454 -22.22 4.53 -23.28
C LEU A 454 -22.15 5.21 -21.90
N ASP A 455 -21.16 4.85 -21.09
CA ASP A 455 -21.01 5.36 -19.72
C ASP A 455 -20.94 6.90 -19.71
N GLU A 456 -21.45 7.56 -18.68
CA GLU A 456 -21.40 9.03 -18.50
C GLU A 456 -22.00 9.86 -19.66
N THR A 457 -22.81 9.24 -20.53
CA THR A 457 -23.60 9.94 -21.55
C THR A 457 -24.88 10.57 -20.95
N ALA A 458 -25.57 11.39 -21.74
CA ALA A 458 -26.86 12.00 -21.37
C ALA A 458 -28.07 11.20 -21.89
N ILE A 459 -27.88 9.94 -22.31
CA ILE A 459 -28.93 9.07 -22.85
C ILE A 459 -30.04 8.87 -21.81
N ARG A 460 -31.29 9.05 -22.25
CA ARG A 460 -32.49 8.95 -21.41
C ARG A 460 -33.18 7.59 -21.47
N GLU A 461 -33.21 6.99 -22.66
CA GLU A 461 -33.89 5.74 -22.93
C GLU A 461 -33.12 4.89 -23.94
N ILE A 462 -33.30 3.58 -23.87
CA ILE A 462 -32.91 2.65 -24.92
C ILE A 462 -34.15 2.32 -25.76
N PRO A 463 -34.11 2.41 -27.11
CA PRO A 463 -35.26 2.13 -27.96
C PRO A 463 -35.57 0.63 -28.02
N SER A 464 -36.83 0.28 -28.26
CA SER A 464 -37.27 -1.12 -28.41
C SER A 464 -36.56 -1.88 -29.54
N SER A 465 -36.03 -1.17 -30.54
CA SER A 465 -35.18 -1.70 -31.62
C SER A 465 -33.84 -2.30 -31.15
N ILE A 466 -33.50 -2.20 -29.86
CA ILE A 466 -32.36 -2.90 -29.26
C ILE A 466 -32.41 -4.41 -29.55
N GLU A 467 -33.61 -5.00 -29.71
CA GLU A 467 -33.79 -6.41 -30.10
C GLU A 467 -33.06 -6.83 -31.39
N CYS A 468 -32.71 -5.89 -32.26
CA CYS A 468 -31.96 -6.15 -33.49
C CYS A 468 -30.46 -6.39 -33.26
N LEU A 469 -29.91 -6.01 -32.10
CA LEU A 469 -28.48 -6.18 -31.78
C LEU A 469 -28.21 -7.59 -31.24
N CYS A 470 -28.54 -8.62 -32.03
CA CYS A 470 -28.49 -10.01 -31.60
C CYS A 470 -27.08 -10.49 -31.20
N GLU A 471 -26.03 -9.82 -31.70
CA GLU A 471 -24.63 -10.10 -31.37
C GLU A 471 -24.13 -9.37 -30.10
N LEU A 472 -24.94 -8.53 -29.45
CA LEU A 472 -24.51 -7.75 -28.29
C LEU A 472 -24.22 -8.65 -27.09
N HIS A 473 -22.96 -8.64 -26.64
CA HIS A 473 -22.45 -9.32 -25.44
C HIS A 473 -22.41 -8.37 -24.24
N GLU A 474 -22.08 -7.09 -24.46
CA GLU A 474 -21.91 -6.12 -23.37
C GLU A 474 -22.57 -4.79 -23.68
N LEU A 475 -23.30 -4.27 -22.67
CA LEU A 475 -23.95 -2.97 -22.71
C LEU A 475 -23.68 -2.22 -21.40
N HIS A 476 -22.94 -1.12 -21.49
CA HIS A 476 -22.58 -0.29 -20.34
C HIS A 476 -23.18 1.10 -20.48
N LEU A 477 -23.91 1.55 -19.44
CA LEU A 477 -24.49 2.89 -19.27
C LEU A 477 -24.21 3.40 -17.83
N ARG A 478 -23.06 3.07 -17.26
CA ARG A 478 -22.67 3.49 -15.92
C ARG A 478 -22.67 5.02 -15.83
N ASN A 479 -23.14 5.58 -14.72
CA ASN A 479 -23.19 7.03 -14.45
C ASN A 479 -24.00 7.84 -15.49
N CYS A 480 -24.90 7.23 -16.27
CA CYS A 480 -25.81 7.95 -17.16
C CYS A 480 -26.91 8.65 -16.34
N LYS A 481 -26.60 9.86 -15.84
CA LYS A 481 -27.41 10.60 -14.85
C LYS A 481 -28.82 11.00 -15.32
N GLN A 482 -29.11 10.92 -16.61
CA GLN A 482 -30.45 11.17 -17.18
C GLN A 482 -31.19 9.88 -17.60
N PHE A 483 -30.58 8.70 -17.45
CA PHE A 483 -31.17 7.44 -17.88
C PHE A 483 -32.33 7.02 -16.98
N GLU A 484 -33.49 6.79 -17.59
CA GLU A 484 -34.77 6.51 -16.94
C GLU A 484 -35.41 5.21 -17.44
N ILE A 485 -35.37 4.95 -18.77
CA ILE A 485 -36.17 3.88 -19.40
C ILE A 485 -35.30 2.81 -20.07
N LEU A 486 -35.39 1.57 -19.55
CA LEU A 486 -34.92 0.35 -20.21
C LEU A 486 -36.14 -0.40 -20.81
N PRO A 487 -36.15 -0.77 -22.10
CA PRO A 487 -37.31 -1.42 -22.72
C PRO A 487 -37.36 -2.92 -22.37
N SER A 488 -38.56 -3.50 -22.29
CA SER A 488 -38.73 -4.94 -22.04
C SER A 488 -38.10 -5.83 -23.11
N ASN A 489 -37.97 -5.33 -24.35
CA ASN A 489 -37.26 -6.00 -25.45
C ASN A 489 -35.77 -6.30 -25.13
N ILE A 490 -35.19 -5.76 -24.05
CA ILE A 490 -33.85 -6.12 -23.57
C ILE A 490 -33.69 -7.63 -23.33
N CYS A 491 -34.76 -8.35 -22.95
CA CYS A 491 -34.72 -9.80 -22.74
C CYS A 491 -34.50 -10.61 -24.04
N LYS A 492 -34.66 -9.99 -25.22
CA LYS A 492 -34.42 -10.64 -26.52
C LYS A 492 -32.94 -10.69 -26.92
N LEU A 493 -32.05 -10.03 -26.18
CA LEU A 493 -30.60 -10.05 -26.43
C LEU A 493 -29.98 -11.37 -25.96
N ARG A 494 -30.07 -12.40 -26.81
CA ARG A 494 -29.70 -13.79 -26.46
C ARG A 494 -28.21 -14.01 -26.19
N LYS A 495 -27.33 -13.09 -26.61
CA LYS A 495 -25.88 -13.13 -26.36
C LYS A 495 -25.41 -12.20 -25.23
N LEU A 496 -26.29 -11.35 -24.67
CA LEU A 496 -25.91 -10.37 -23.65
C LEU A 496 -25.42 -11.08 -22.40
N GLN A 497 -24.19 -10.78 -21.99
CA GLN A 497 -23.50 -11.32 -20.82
C GLN A 497 -23.36 -10.29 -19.69
N ARG A 498 -23.15 -9.01 -20.03
CA ARG A 498 -22.98 -7.90 -19.08
C ARG A 498 -23.94 -6.76 -19.38
N LEU A 499 -24.68 -6.32 -18.36
CA LEU A 499 -25.48 -5.09 -18.37
C LEU A 499 -25.11 -4.25 -17.16
N ASN A 500 -24.59 -3.04 -17.39
CA ASN A 500 -24.19 -2.11 -16.34
C ASN A 500 -25.02 -0.82 -16.42
N LEU A 501 -25.83 -0.57 -15.40
CA LEU A 501 -26.65 0.65 -15.23
C LEU A 501 -26.30 1.38 -13.93
N SER A 502 -25.13 1.09 -13.35
CA SER A 502 -24.76 1.60 -12.02
C SER A 502 -24.57 3.11 -12.04
N GLY A 503 -25.10 3.83 -11.06
CA GLY A 503 -25.07 5.30 -11.03
C GLY A 503 -26.09 6.00 -11.94
N CYS A 504 -27.03 5.26 -12.56
CA CYS A 504 -28.19 5.85 -13.25
C CYS A 504 -29.20 6.41 -12.24
N LEU A 505 -28.97 7.65 -11.79
CA LEU A 505 -29.70 8.30 -10.69
C LEU A 505 -31.21 8.55 -10.94
N GLN A 506 -31.72 8.34 -12.15
CA GLN A 506 -33.16 8.42 -12.47
C GLN A 506 -33.80 7.07 -12.80
N PHE A 507 -33.01 6.00 -12.88
CA PHE A 507 -33.51 4.65 -13.17
C PHE A 507 -34.25 4.08 -11.96
N ARG A 508 -35.57 3.89 -12.09
CA ARG A 508 -36.49 3.52 -11.00
C ARG A 508 -37.00 2.08 -11.07
N ASP A 509 -37.22 1.56 -12.27
CA ASP A 509 -37.89 0.28 -12.45
C ASP A 509 -37.20 -0.50 -13.56
N PHE A 510 -36.77 -1.73 -13.26
CA PHE A 510 -36.30 -2.66 -14.28
C PHE A 510 -37.53 -3.27 -14.99
N PRO A 511 -37.56 -3.31 -16.34
CA PRO A 511 -38.71 -3.78 -17.09
C PRO A 511 -39.00 -5.27 -16.82
N GLU A 512 -40.24 -5.68 -17.05
CA GLU A 512 -40.63 -7.08 -16.87
C GLU A 512 -39.85 -8.00 -17.83
N VAL A 513 -39.21 -9.04 -17.27
CA VAL A 513 -38.36 -9.97 -18.01
C VAL A 513 -39.23 -11.08 -18.59
N LEU A 514 -39.82 -10.83 -19.77
CA LEU A 514 -40.82 -11.72 -20.37
C LEU A 514 -40.25 -13.04 -20.93
N GLU A 515 -38.97 -13.07 -21.33
CA GLU A 515 -38.28 -14.27 -21.86
C GLU A 515 -37.03 -14.63 -21.02
N PRO A 516 -36.66 -15.92 -20.90
CA PRO A 516 -35.44 -16.33 -20.18
C PRO A 516 -34.14 -15.84 -20.83
N MET A 517 -33.32 -15.14 -20.06
CA MET A 517 -31.98 -14.66 -20.44
C MET A 517 -30.91 -15.66 -19.98
N TYR A 518 -30.53 -16.58 -20.86
CA TYR A 518 -29.56 -17.65 -20.56
C TYR A 518 -28.09 -17.20 -20.49
N CYS A 519 -27.73 -16.13 -21.21
CA CYS A 519 -26.34 -15.67 -21.31
C CYS A 519 -25.98 -14.55 -20.33
N LEU A 520 -26.97 -13.85 -19.75
CA LEU A 520 -26.72 -12.70 -18.87
C LEU A 520 -26.11 -13.20 -17.57
N ARG A 521 -24.81 -12.94 -17.37
CA ARG A 521 -24.03 -13.37 -16.21
C ARG A 521 -23.87 -12.26 -15.18
N TYR A 522 -23.78 -11.01 -15.61
CA TYR A 522 -23.49 -9.86 -14.74
C TYR A 522 -24.52 -8.76 -14.94
N LEU A 523 -25.21 -8.38 -13.85
CA LEU A 523 -26.15 -7.27 -13.82
C LEU A 523 -25.75 -6.30 -12.70
N TYR A 524 -25.35 -5.10 -13.08
CA TYR A 524 -24.94 -4.05 -12.15
C TYR A 524 -25.98 -2.91 -12.16
N LEU A 525 -26.53 -2.63 -10.98
CA LEU A 525 -27.61 -1.69 -10.71
C LEU A 525 -27.27 -0.79 -9.50
N GLU A 526 -26.00 -0.74 -9.09
CA GLU A 526 -25.57 -0.04 -7.89
C GLU A 526 -25.84 1.47 -7.99
N GLN A 527 -26.15 2.13 -6.88
CA GLN A 527 -26.40 3.58 -6.81
C GLN A 527 -27.52 4.07 -7.76
N THR A 528 -28.45 3.20 -8.15
CA THR A 528 -29.69 3.57 -8.86
C THR A 528 -30.81 3.90 -7.88
N ARG A 529 -31.97 4.33 -8.40
CA ARG A 529 -33.21 4.53 -7.60
C ARG A 529 -34.18 3.37 -7.76
N ILE A 530 -33.66 2.16 -7.99
CA ILE A 530 -34.49 1.01 -8.31
C ILE A 530 -35.41 0.62 -7.14
N THR A 531 -36.73 0.58 -7.38
CA THR A 531 -37.72 0.36 -6.31
C THR A 531 -37.93 -1.11 -5.95
N LYS A 532 -37.61 -2.01 -6.88
CA LYS A 532 -37.78 -3.48 -6.85
C LYS A 532 -36.72 -4.15 -7.71
N LEU A 533 -36.20 -5.32 -7.30
CA LEU A 533 -35.31 -6.11 -8.18
C LEU A 533 -36.07 -6.61 -9.43
N PRO A 534 -35.38 -6.93 -10.54
CA PRO A 534 -36.01 -7.41 -11.78
C PRO A 534 -37.02 -8.55 -11.56
N SER A 535 -38.18 -8.47 -12.23
CA SER A 535 -39.25 -9.47 -12.09
C SER A 535 -39.73 -10.00 -13.45
N PRO A 536 -39.99 -11.32 -13.58
CA PRO A 536 -39.63 -12.39 -12.66
C PRO A 536 -38.10 -12.65 -12.69
N ILE A 537 -37.42 -12.50 -11.54
CA ILE A 537 -35.96 -12.67 -11.43
C ILE A 537 -35.49 -14.06 -11.92
N GLY A 538 -36.35 -15.08 -11.77
CA GLY A 538 -36.10 -16.45 -12.22
C GLY A 538 -35.99 -16.65 -13.73
N ASN A 539 -36.24 -15.62 -14.55
CA ASN A 539 -35.93 -15.62 -15.98
C ASN A 539 -34.47 -15.23 -16.28
N LEU A 540 -33.72 -14.66 -15.34
CA LEU A 540 -32.28 -14.40 -15.48
C LEU A 540 -31.46 -15.68 -15.22
N LYS A 541 -31.69 -16.72 -16.04
CA LYS A 541 -31.19 -18.09 -15.83
C LYS A 541 -29.66 -18.20 -15.78
N GLY A 542 -28.95 -17.34 -16.52
CA GLY A 542 -27.48 -17.33 -16.55
C GLY A 542 -26.82 -16.50 -15.44
N LEU A 543 -27.60 -15.81 -14.59
CA LEU A 543 -27.10 -14.75 -13.73
C LEU A 543 -26.15 -15.29 -12.66
N ALA A 544 -24.90 -14.82 -12.69
CA ALA A 544 -23.83 -15.21 -11.79
C ALA A 544 -23.50 -14.11 -10.77
N CYS A 545 -23.67 -12.84 -11.14
CA CYS A 545 -23.47 -11.68 -10.28
C CYS A 545 -24.63 -10.70 -10.41
N LEU A 546 -25.21 -10.31 -9.27
CA LEU A 546 -26.20 -9.25 -9.15
C LEU A 546 -25.73 -8.23 -8.12
N GLU A 547 -25.45 -7.00 -8.56
CA GLU A 547 -24.98 -5.92 -7.68
C GLU A 547 -25.99 -4.78 -7.68
N VAL A 548 -26.60 -4.52 -6.52
CA VAL A 548 -27.67 -3.51 -6.35
C VAL A 548 -27.34 -2.63 -5.14
N GLY A 549 -26.05 -2.49 -4.83
CA GLY A 549 -25.54 -1.73 -3.70
C GLY A 549 -25.99 -0.26 -3.70
N ASN A 550 -26.21 0.30 -2.53
CA ASN A 550 -26.60 1.70 -2.27
C ASN A 550 -27.92 2.17 -2.91
N CYS A 551 -28.80 1.24 -3.27
CA CYS A 551 -30.14 1.51 -3.82
C CYS A 551 -31.17 1.79 -2.71
N LYS A 552 -31.23 3.05 -2.27
CA LYS A 552 -32.00 3.48 -1.07
C LYS A 552 -33.51 3.39 -1.19
N ASP A 553 -34.04 3.41 -2.42
CA ASP A 553 -35.47 3.37 -2.70
C ASP A 553 -36.01 1.93 -2.82
N LEU A 554 -35.18 0.91 -2.59
CA LEU A 554 -35.52 -0.51 -2.71
C LEU A 554 -36.51 -0.95 -1.63
N THR A 555 -37.80 -1.01 -2.00
CA THR A 555 -38.91 -1.28 -1.08
C THR A 555 -39.00 -2.72 -0.57
N GLY A 556 -38.33 -3.67 -1.24
CA GLY A 556 -38.24 -5.05 -0.77
C GLY A 556 -37.61 -6.02 -1.77
N ILE A 557 -36.93 -7.02 -1.22
CA ILE A 557 -36.31 -8.14 -1.95
C ILE A 557 -37.21 -9.38 -2.05
N ASN A 558 -38.52 -9.20 -1.84
CA ASN A 558 -39.53 -10.27 -1.82
C ASN A 558 -39.78 -10.93 -3.19
N CYS A 559 -39.24 -10.42 -4.30
CA CYS A 559 -39.22 -11.16 -5.57
C CYS A 559 -38.25 -12.35 -5.57
N LEU A 560 -37.34 -12.44 -4.58
CA LEU A 560 -36.66 -13.69 -4.22
C LEU A 560 -37.61 -14.68 -3.51
N VAL A 561 -38.83 -14.27 -3.16
CA VAL A 561 -39.90 -15.07 -2.53
C VAL A 561 -41.02 -15.31 -3.55
N VAL A 562 -40.78 -16.14 -4.57
CA VAL A 562 -41.89 -16.72 -5.36
C VAL A 562 -42.23 -18.08 -4.75
N LEU A 563 -43.13 -18.03 -3.77
CA LEU A 563 -43.71 -19.22 -3.15
C LEU A 563 -44.79 -19.83 -4.06
N GLN A 564 -44.76 -21.16 -4.18
CA GLN A 564 -45.89 -22.03 -4.49
C GLN A 564 -46.48 -22.01 -5.93
N LEU A 565 -45.67 -22.45 -6.91
CA LEU A 565 -46.15 -23.44 -7.89
C LEU A 565 -45.10 -24.56 -8.05
N PRO A 566 -45.50 -25.86 -8.17
CA PRO A 566 -44.54 -26.97 -8.28
C PRO A 566 -43.61 -26.90 -9.50
N GLU A 567 -44.03 -26.19 -10.55
CA GLU A 567 -43.30 -26.06 -11.82
C GLU A 567 -42.37 -24.83 -11.87
N SER A 568 -42.46 -23.90 -10.91
CA SER A 568 -41.72 -22.63 -10.92
C SER A 568 -40.77 -22.47 -9.74
N ARG A 569 -39.80 -23.36 -9.59
CA ARG A 569 -38.62 -23.05 -8.77
C ARG A 569 -37.91 -21.83 -9.38
N VAL A 570 -37.63 -20.82 -8.55
CA VAL A 570 -36.75 -19.70 -8.92
C VAL A 570 -35.30 -20.22 -8.94
N ASP A 571 -34.99 -20.94 -10.01
CA ASP A 571 -33.70 -21.59 -10.23
C ASP A 571 -32.67 -20.54 -10.69
N LEU A 572 -32.20 -19.72 -9.74
CA LEU A 572 -31.01 -18.87 -9.87
C LEU A 572 -29.74 -19.72 -9.57
N VAL A 573 -29.66 -20.90 -10.17
CA VAL A 573 -28.61 -21.92 -9.90
C VAL A 573 -27.20 -21.41 -10.23
N CYS A 574 -27.10 -20.40 -11.09
CA CYS A 574 -25.82 -19.79 -11.46
C CYS A 574 -25.35 -18.68 -10.51
N LEU A 575 -26.21 -18.16 -9.62
CA LEU A 575 -25.92 -16.95 -8.86
C LEU A 575 -24.90 -17.20 -7.74
N ARG A 576 -23.69 -16.66 -7.92
CA ARG A 576 -22.55 -16.78 -7.01
C ARG A 576 -22.33 -15.53 -6.17
N LYS A 577 -22.56 -14.33 -6.72
CA LYS A 577 -22.43 -13.05 -6.00
C LYS A 577 -23.74 -12.27 -5.97
N LEU A 578 -24.13 -11.83 -4.77
CA LEU A 578 -25.26 -10.93 -4.52
C LEU A 578 -24.80 -9.79 -3.60
N ASN A 579 -24.70 -8.58 -4.14
CA ASN A 579 -24.45 -7.37 -3.35
C ASN A 579 -25.76 -6.57 -3.17
N LEU A 580 -26.14 -6.35 -1.91
CA LEU A 580 -27.29 -5.58 -1.44
C LEU A 580 -26.88 -4.58 -0.34
N ASP A 581 -25.62 -4.12 -0.34
CA ASP A 581 -25.13 -3.15 0.63
C ASP A 581 -25.93 -1.82 0.58
N GLY A 582 -26.09 -1.11 1.69
CA GLY A 582 -26.65 0.25 1.72
C GLY A 582 -28.12 0.41 1.28
N CYS A 583 -28.84 -0.67 1.01
CA CYS A 583 -30.21 -0.68 0.44
C CYS A 583 -31.36 -0.38 1.43
N HIS A 584 -31.05 0.06 2.65
CA HIS A 584 -32.04 0.31 3.72
C HIS A 584 -32.98 -0.89 4.05
N ILE A 585 -32.55 -2.11 3.76
CA ILE A 585 -33.30 -3.35 4.04
C ILE A 585 -33.52 -3.47 5.55
N TRP A 586 -34.79 -3.58 5.96
CA TRP A 586 -35.22 -3.70 7.36
C TRP A 586 -35.55 -5.14 7.78
N LYS A 587 -35.73 -6.06 6.82
CA LYS A 587 -35.92 -7.49 7.04
C LYS A 587 -35.37 -8.29 5.87
N VAL A 588 -34.57 -9.31 6.17
CA VAL A 588 -34.08 -10.29 5.19
C VAL A 588 -35.06 -11.49 5.14
N PRO A 589 -35.53 -11.92 3.95
CA PRO A 589 -36.53 -12.99 3.84
C PRO A 589 -35.87 -14.38 3.91
N ASP A 590 -36.60 -15.37 4.47
CA ASP A 590 -36.12 -16.75 4.58
C ASP A 590 -35.76 -17.40 3.23
N SER A 591 -36.36 -16.92 2.13
CA SER A 591 -36.07 -17.44 0.79
C SER A 591 -34.66 -17.15 0.29
N LEU A 592 -33.93 -16.21 0.91
CA LEU A 592 -32.53 -15.95 0.56
C LEU A 592 -31.67 -17.21 0.74
N GLY A 593 -31.99 -18.03 1.75
CA GLY A 593 -31.40 -19.35 1.99
C GLY A 593 -31.75 -20.45 0.99
N LEU A 594 -32.46 -20.13 -0.10
CA LEU A 594 -32.69 -21.06 -1.23
C LEU A 594 -31.64 -20.90 -2.35
N LEU A 595 -30.79 -19.88 -2.29
CA LEU A 595 -29.74 -19.60 -3.29
C LEU A 595 -28.51 -20.49 -3.05
N SER A 596 -28.65 -21.81 -3.19
CA SER A 596 -27.63 -22.80 -2.78
C SER A 596 -26.23 -22.62 -3.36
N SER A 597 -26.13 -21.97 -4.53
CA SER A 597 -24.86 -21.71 -5.25
C SER A 597 -24.17 -20.39 -4.86
N LEU A 598 -24.72 -19.64 -3.91
CA LEU A 598 -24.23 -18.31 -3.54
C LEU A 598 -22.92 -18.44 -2.73
N GLU A 599 -21.86 -17.82 -3.23
CA GLU A 599 -20.50 -17.78 -2.67
C GLU A 599 -20.23 -16.47 -1.90
N VAL A 600 -20.82 -15.37 -2.37
CA VAL A 600 -20.61 -14.01 -1.85
C VAL A 600 -21.96 -13.33 -1.63
N LEU A 601 -22.25 -12.98 -0.37
CA LEU A 601 -23.43 -12.23 0.04
C LEU A 601 -22.99 -10.99 0.81
N ASP A 602 -23.25 -9.80 0.27
CA ASP A 602 -23.07 -8.55 1.01
C ASP A 602 -24.43 -7.92 1.34
N LEU A 603 -24.66 -7.69 2.63
CA LEU A 603 -25.83 -7.08 3.25
C LEU A 603 -25.43 -5.88 4.13
N SER A 604 -24.21 -5.37 3.99
CA SER A 604 -23.65 -4.28 4.80
C SER A 604 -24.50 -2.99 4.74
N GLY A 605 -24.44 -2.15 5.77
CA GLY A 605 -25.09 -0.83 5.81
C GLY A 605 -26.62 -0.85 5.89
N ASN A 606 -27.23 -2.02 6.10
CA ASN A 606 -28.68 -2.20 6.21
C ASN A 606 -29.17 -2.08 7.68
N ASN A 607 -30.49 -2.11 7.87
CA ASN A 607 -31.17 -1.72 9.11
C ASN A 607 -32.01 -2.83 9.78
N PHE A 608 -31.79 -4.09 9.40
CA PHE A 608 -32.44 -5.26 10.00
C PHE A 608 -31.92 -5.57 11.42
N GLN A 609 -32.77 -6.19 12.25
CA GLN A 609 -32.41 -6.66 13.59
C GLN A 609 -31.81 -8.07 13.60
N THR A 610 -32.21 -8.92 12.66
CA THR A 610 -31.75 -10.30 12.54
C THR A 610 -31.67 -10.70 11.06
N ILE A 611 -30.87 -11.73 10.78
CA ILE A 611 -30.88 -12.44 9.49
C ILE A 611 -31.49 -13.84 9.69
N PRO A 612 -32.20 -14.40 8.70
CA PRO A 612 -32.96 -15.63 8.86
C PRO A 612 -32.06 -16.86 9.06
N ILE A 613 -32.56 -17.84 9.82
CA ILE A 613 -31.83 -19.10 10.09
C ILE A 613 -31.50 -19.85 8.79
N SER A 614 -32.31 -19.67 7.73
CA SER A 614 -32.08 -20.29 6.43
C SER A 614 -30.75 -19.92 5.75
N ILE A 615 -30.04 -18.88 6.21
CA ILE A 615 -28.66 -18.59 5.81
C ILE A 615 -27.75 -19.82 6.01
N ASN A 616 -27.99 -20.65 7.04
CA ASN A 616 -27.20 -21.88 7.27
C ASN A 616 -27.30 -22.91 6.13
N LYS A 617 -28.25 -22.75 5.20
CA LYS A 617 -28.43 -23.61 4.00
C LYS A 617 -27.65 -23.13 2.78
N LEU A 618 -26.93 -22.01 2.87
CA LEU A 618 -26.06 -21.51 1.81
C LEU A 618 -24.71 -22.25 1.85
N PHE A 619 -24.72 -23.54 1.47
CA PHE A 619 -23.58 -24.45 1.64
C PHE A 619 -22.29 -23.98 0.95
N GLU A 620 -22.39 -23.22 -0.13
CA GLU A 620 -21.24 -22.67 -0.87
C GLU A 620 -20.81 -21.26 -0.42
N LEU A 621 -21.48 -20.65 0.56
CA LEU A 621 -21.19 -19.27 0.97
C LEU A 621 -19.84 -19.18 1.65
N GLN A 622 -18.95 -18.37 1.08
CA GLN A 622 -17.60 -18.09 1.55
C GLN A 622 -17.53 -16.71 2.22
N TYR A 623 -18.17 -15.68 1.65
CA TYR A 623 -18.21 -14.33 2.23
C TYR A 623 -19.62 -13.92 2.66
N LEU A 624 -19.73 -13.44 3.91
CA LEU A 624 -20.91 -12.78 4.44
C LEU A 624 -20.55 -11.38 4.97
N GLY A 625 -20.90 -10.36 4.19
CA GLY A 625 -20.76 -8.95 4.55
C GLY A 625 -21.98 -8.43 5.30
N LEU A 626 -21.77 -7.90 6.50
CA LEU A 626 -22.78 -7.35 7.41
C LEU A 626 -22.27 -6.06 8.09
N ARG A 627 -21.20 -5.46 7.56
CA ARG A 627 -20.54 -4.28 8.11
C ARG A 627 -21.52 -3.11 8.23
N ASN A 628 -21.42 -2.31 9.29
CA ASN A 628 -22.31 -1.18 9.59
C ASN A 628 -23.81 -1.54 9.75
N CYS A 629 -24.20 -2.80 9.92
CA CYS A 629 -25.58 -3.19 10.24
C CYS A 629 -25.91 -2.86 11.72
N LYS A 630 -26.02 -1.57 12.03
CA LYS A 630 -26.04 -1.03 13.41
C LYS A 630 -27.18 -1.54 14.30
N ARG A 631 -28.27 -2.07 13.72
CA ARG A 631 -29.42 -2.62 14.44
C ARG A 631 -29.38 -4.14 14.61
N LEU A 632 -28.41 -4.82 14.03
CA LEU A 632 -28.27 -6.27 14.12
C LEU A 632 -28.01 -6.69 15.58
N GLU A 633 -28.93 -7.46 16.16
CA GLU A 633 -28.92 -7.87 17.57
C GLU A 633 -28.31 -9.27 17.77
N SER A 634 -28.49 -10.16 16.79
CA SER A 634 -27.97 -11.53 16.80
C SER A 634 -27.72 -12.10 15.40
N LEU A 635 -26.77 -13.06 15.32
CA LEU A 635 -26.59 -13.93 14.15
C LEU A 635 -27.18 -15.32 14.42
N PRO A 636 -27.80 -15.95 13.41
CA PRO A 636 -28.17 -17.37 13.45
C PRO A 636 -26.92 -18.26 13.32
N GLU A 637 -27.14 -19.57 13.23
CA GLU A 637 -26.12 -20.51 12.76
C GLU A 637 -25.56 -20.08 11.39
N LEU A 638 -24.23 -20.11 11.27
CA LEU A 638 -23.50 -19.69 10.07
C LEU A 638 -23.36 -20.84 9.05
N PRO A 639 -23.18 -20.54 7.75
CA PRO A 639 -23.04 -21.56 6.72
C PRO A 639 -21.72 -22.36 6.85
N PRO A 640 -21.69 -23.64 6.40
CA PRO A 640 -20.60 -24.56 6.67
C PRO A 640 -19.31 -24.34 5.85
N ARG A 641 -19.31 -23.47 4.83
CA ARG A 641 -18.08 -23.10 4.07
C ARG A 641 -17.66 -21.64 4.27
N LEU A 642 -18.30 -20.92 5.20
CA LEU A 642 -18.05 -19.50 5.41
C LEU A 642 -16.60 -19.24 5.85
N SER A 643 -15.85 -18.54 5.00
CA SER A 643 -14.46 -18.19 5.23
C SER A 643 -14.24 -16.76 5.74
N LYS A 644 -15.17 -15.84 5.46
CA LYS A 644 -15.10 -14.46 5.92
C LYS A 644 -16.46 -13.96 6.41
N LEU A 645 -16.46 -13.42 7.63
CA LEU A 645 -17.59 -12.76 8.26
C LEU A 645 -17.18 -11.34 8.66
N ASP A 646 -17.66 -10.34 7.93
CA ASP A 646 -17.43 -8.93 8.29
C ASP A 646 -18.68 -8.36 8.97
N VAL A 647 -18.59 -8.12 10.28
CA VAL A 647 -19.63 -7.45 11.08
C VAL A 647 -19.08 -6.16 11.72
N ASP A 648 -18.05 -5.51 11.13
CA ASP A 648 -17.47 -4.26 11.64
C ASP A 648 -18.56 -3.20 11.92
N ASN A 649 -18.53 -2.60 13.10
CA ASN A 649 -19.42 -1.55 13.59
C ASN A 649 -20.91 -1.96 13.77
N CYS A 650 -21.19 -3.26 13.94
CA CYS A 650 -22.49 -3.79 14.37
C CYS A 650 -22.71 -3.64 15.90
N ARG A 651 -23.00 -2.40 16.33
CA ARG A 651 -22.99 -2.03 17.77
C ARG A 651 -24.04 -2.71 18.65
N SER A 652 -25.21 -3.05 18.09
CA SER A 652 -26.26 -3.77 18.81
C SER A 652 -26.04 -5.29 18.90
N LEU A 653 -24.97 -5.82 18.29
CA LEU A 653 -24.76 -7.27 18.23
C LEU A 653 -24.39 -7.79 19.62
N HIS A 654 -25.30 -8.55 20.22
CA HIS A 654 -25.15 -9.08 21.58
C HIS A 654 -24.86 -10.57 21.62
N TYR A 655 -25.45 -11.35 20.71
CA TYR A 655 -25.43 -12.81 20.75
C TYR A 655 -25.04 -13.44 19.41
N LEU A 656 -24.31 -14.55 19.51
CA LEU A 656 -24.09 -15.51 18.44
C LEU A 656 -24.80 -16.80 18.85
N VAL A 657 -25.64 -17.35 17.97
CA VAL A 657 -26.24 -18.67 18.23
C VAL A 657 -25.16 -19.73 18.08
N SER A 658 -24.56 -20.14 19.20
CA SER A 658 -23.61 -21.25 19.26
C SER A 658 -24.38 -22.55 19.08
N SER A 659 -24.39 -23.09 17.85
CA SER A 659 -24.88 -24.44 17.60
C SER A 659 -23.76 -25.46 17.81
N SER A 660 -24.15 -26.68 18.19
CA SER A 660 -23.25 -27.82 18.39
C SER A 660 -22.74 -28.44 17.08
N SER A 661 -22.88 -27.75 15.93
CA SER A 661 -22.55 -28.32 14.62
C SER A 661 -21.03 -28.32 14.40
N THR A 662 -20.44 -29.49 14.63
CA THR A 662 -19.04 -29.81 14.34
C THR A 662 -18.72 -29.86 12.84
N VAL A 663 -19.61 -29.38 11.97
CA VAL A 663 -19.66 -29.61 10.51
C VAL A 663 -19.62 -28.27 9.75
N VAL A 664 -18.51 -27.53 9.94
CA VAL A 664 -18.13 -26.42 9.05
C VAL A 664 -16.82 -26.87 8.41
N GLU A 665 -16.86 -27.10 7.10
CA GLU A 665 -15.78 -27.68 6.30
C GLU A 665 -14.84 -26.63 5.68
N GLY A 666 -15.13 -25.33 5.82
CA GLY A 666 -14.31 -24.24 5.27
C GLY A 666 -12.82 -24.26 5.71
N ASN A 667 -11.95 -23.70 4.87
CA ASN A 667 -10.49 -23.79 5.03
C ASN A 667 -9.84 -22.55 5.68
N ILE A 668 -10.28 -21.33 5.39
CA ILE A 668 -9.70 -20.08 5.93
C ILE A 668 -10.78 -19.38 6.76
N PHE A 669 -10.44 -18.70 7.86
CA PHE A 669 -11.40 -17.96 8.67
C PHE A 669 -10.89 -16.56 9.04
N GLU A 670 -11.58 -15.52 8.58
CA GLU A 670 -11.38 -14.12 8.97
C GLU A 670 -12.70 -13.55 9.51
N PHE A 671 -12.83 -13.39 10.83
CA PHE A 671 -14.03 -12.76 11.44
C PHE A 671 -13.70 -11.40 12.04
N ILE A 672 -14.42 -10.37 11.57
CA ILE A 672 -14.17 -8.97 11.90
C ILE A 672 -15.34 -8.45 12.75
N PHE A 673 -15.13 -8.34 14.06
CA PHE A 673 -16.08 -7.79 15.04
C PHE A 673 -15.68 -6.40 15.54
N THR A 674 -14.85 -5.66 14.79
CA THR A 674 -14.37 -4.33 15.19
C THR A 674 -15.56 -3.42 15.60
N ASN A 675 -15.45 -2.70 16.72
CA ASN A 675 -16.50 -1.83 17.27
C ASN A 675 -17.86 -2.49 17.62
N CYS A 676 -17.96 -3.82 17.71
CA CYS A 676 -19.15 -4.53 18.19
C CYS A 676 -19.25 -4.54 19.74
N LEU A 677 -19.31 -3.34 20.34
CA LEU A 677 -19.18 -3.13 21.79
C LEU A 677 -20.26 -3.81 22.65
N GLY A 678 -21.37 -4.25 22.04
CA GLY A 678 -22.45 -4.96 22.72
C GLY A 678 -22.19 -6.46 22.92
N LEU A 679 -21.13 -7.04 22.32
CA LEU A 679 -20.91 -8.48 22.30
C LEU A 679 -20.80 -9.09 23.69
N ARG A 680 -21.60 -10.13 23.95
CA ARG A 680 -21.49 -10.99 25.12
C ARG A 680 -20.89 -12.33 24.71
N GLY A 681 -20.23 -13.01 25.65
CA GLY A 681 -19.65 -14.33 25.40
C GLY A 681 -18.41 -14.30 24.49
N ILE A 682 -17.55 -13.29 24.65
CA ILE A 682 -16.27 -13.17 23.93
C ILE A 682 -15.43 -14.46 24.04
N ASN A 683 -15.44 -15.12 25.20
CA ASN A 683 -14.75 -16.40 25.41
C ASN A 683 -15.29 -17.54 24.52
N GLN A 684 -16.59 -17.60 24.25
CA GLN A 684 -17.17 -18.58 23.33
C GLN A 684 -16.74 -18.31 21.87
N ILE A 685 -16.67 -17.04 21.46
CA ILE A 685 -16.14 -16.66 20.13
C ILE A 685 -14.70 -17.16 20.00
N LEU A 686 -13.88 -16.86 20.99
CA LEU A 686 -12.46 -17.23 21.04
C LEU A 686 -12.23 -18.74 21.10
N ALA A 687 -13.04 -19.48 21.87
CA ALA A 687 -12.97 -20.95 21.94
C ALA A 687 -13.40 -21.61 20.61
N TYR A 688 -14.47 -21.11 19.98
CA TYR A 688 -14.88 -21.53 18.63
C TYR A 688 -13.75 -21.30 17.62
N SER A 689 -13.16 -20.10 17.63
CA SER A 689 -12.04 -19.71 16.77
C SER A 689 -10.80 -20.60 16.95
N LEU A 690 -10.40 -20.89 18.19
CA LEU A 690 -9.26 -21.77 18.49
C LEU A 690 -9.49 -23.20 17.96
N LEU A 691 -10.70 -23.73 18.11
CA LEU A 691 -11.08 -25.04 17.58
C LEU A 691 -11.10 -25.06 16.03
N LYS A 692 -11.33 -23.92 15.36
CA LYS A 692 -11.12 -23.79 13.91
C LYS A 692 -9.65 -23.75 13.53
N PHE A 693 -8.81 -22.97 14.24
CA PHE A 693 -7.36 -22.94 14.02
C PHE A 693 -6.75 -24.35 14.11
N GLN A 694 -7.03 -25.09 15.18
CA GLN A 694 -6.52 -26.46 15.35
C GLN A 694 -6.94 -27.37 14.19
N ARG A 695 -8.22 -27.35 13.77
CA ARG A 695 -8.71 -28.14 12.64
C ARG A 695 -8.08 -27.76 11.29
N TYR A 696 -7.89 -26.47 11.03
CA TYR A 696 -7.18 -26.00 9.83
C TYR A 696 -5.73 -26.49 9.83
N THR A 697 -5.03 -26.34 10.95
CA THR A 697 -3.61 -26.72 11.05
C THR A 697 -3.40 -28.22 10.98
N ILE A 698 -4.33 -29.04 11.50
CA ILE A 698 -4.34 -30.50 11.34
C ILE A 698 -4.54 -30.87 9.86
N ARG A 699 -5.40 -30.17 9.10
CA ARG A 699 -5.55 -30.40 7.65
C ARG A 699 -4.28 -30.04 6.86
N LEU A 700 -3.65 -28.91 7.19
CA LEU A 700 -2.34 -28.54 6.63
C LEU A 700 -1.26 -29.60 6.95
N TYR A 701 -1.27 -30.14 8.17
CA TYR A 701 -0.34 -31.19 8.60
C TYR A 701 -0.49 -32.49 7.79
N HIS A 702 -1.70 -32.81 7.31
CA HIS A 702 -1.98 -34.02 6.52
C HIS A 702 -1.85 -33.85 4.99
N GLN A 703 -1.30 -32.74 4.49
CA GLN A 703 -1.01 -32.48 3.06
C GLN A 703 -2.13 -32.87 2.08
N LEU A 704 -3.27 -32.17 2.14
CA LEU A 704 -4.19 -32.11 1.00
C LEU A 704 -3.67 -31.07 -0.01
N PRO A 705 -3.53 -31.38 -1.32
CA PRO A 705 -2.84 -30.50 -2.28
C PRO A 705 -3.46 -29.12 -2.55
N ASP A 706 -4.70 -28.87 -2.12
CA ASP A 706 -5.54 -27.74 -2.56
C ASP A 706 -5.80 -26.68 -1.49
N VAL A 707 -4.92 -26.53 -0.48
CA VAL A 707 -5.10 -25.54 0.60
C VAL A 707 -4.25 -24.28 0.33
N PRO A 708 -4.85 -23.15 -0.07
CA PRO A 708 -4.11 -21.90 -0.26
C PRO A 708 -3.60 -21.34 1.08
N GLU A 709 -2.41 -20.73 1.04
CA GLU A 709 -1.82 -20.00 2.17
C GLU A 709 -2.65 -18.74 2.47
N GLY A 710 -3.29 -18.71 3.64
CA GLY A 710 -4.09 -17.56 4.08
C GLY A 710 -4.09 -17.40 5.60
N ALA A 711 -3.75 -16.21 6.08
CA ALA A 711 -3.66 -15.91 7.50
C ALA A 711 -5.06 -15.92 8.16
N CYS A 712 -5.32 -16.92 9.00
CA CYS A 712 -6.56 -17.00 9.76
C CYS A 712 -6.48 -16.05 10.97
N SER A 713 -7.41 -15.10 11.08
CA SER A 713 -7.29 -13.96 12.00
C SER A 713 -8.62 -13.40 12.48
N PHE A 714 -8.58 -12.75 13.64
CA PHE A 714 -9.73 -12.23 14.38
C PHE A 714 -9.43 -10.85 14.96
N CYS A 715 -10.46 -10.00 14.95
CA CYS A 715 -10.47 -8.74 15.68
C CYS A 715 -11.82 -8.57 16.39
N LEU A 716 -11.81 -8.39 17.71
CA LEU A 716 -13.01 -8.15 18.51
C LEU A 716 -12.75 -7.18 19.68
N PRO A 717 -13.76 -6.49 20.24
CA PRO A 717 -13.59 -5.63 21.41
C PRO A 717 -13.32 -6.49 22.66
N GLY A 718 -12.39 -6.06 23.49
CA GLY A 718 -12.00 -6.77 24.71
C GLY A 718 -10.73 -6.18 25.31
N ASP A 719 -10.47 -6.47 26.58
CA ASP A 719 -9.56 -5.69 27.42
C ASP A 719 -8.44 -6.46 28.11
N MET A 720 -8.44 -7.80 28.01
CA MET A 720 -7.46 -8.74 28.56
C MET A 720 -7.20 -9.91 27.61
N THR A 721 -6.05 -10.60 27.72
CA THR A 721 -5.82 -11.83 26.96
C THR A 721 -6.59 -13.02 27.55
N PRO A 722 -7.03 -13.99 26.73
CA PRO A 722 -7.74 -15.17 27.23
C PRO A 722 -6.84 -16.10 28.06
N GLU A 723 -7.35 -16.62 29.19
CA GLU A 723 -6.57 -17.46 30.13
C GLU A 723 -5.97 -18.75 29.51
N TRP A 724 -6.45 -19.17 28.34
CA TRP A 724 -5.91 -20.31 27.63
C TRP A 724 -4.63 -20.02 26.83
N PHE A 725 -4.16 -18.77 26.73
CA PHE A 725 -2.79 -18.49 26.26
C PHE A 725 -1.79 -18.86 27.34
N SER A 726 -0.88 -19.80 27.06
CA SER A 726 0.03 -20.38 28.05
C SER A 726 1.14 -19.43 28.52
N HIS A 727 1.49 -18.44 27.68
CA HIS A 727 2.45 -17.39 28.00
C HIS A 727 1.76 -16.04 27.75
N GLN A 728 1.72 -15.19 28.76
CA GLN A 728 1.08 -13.87 28.73
C GLN A 728 2.01 -12.86 29.39
N ASN A 729 2.03 -11.63 28.91
CA ASN A 729 2.74 -10.53 29.56
C ASN A 729 2.02 -9.19 29.36
N TRP A 730 2.28 -8.25 30.27
CA TRP A 730 1.88 -6.85 30.10
C TRP A 730 2.87 -6.12 29.18
N GLY A 731 2.36 -5.26 28.30
CA GLY A 731 3.12 -4.58 27.26
C GLY A 731 3.16 -5.34 25.93
N SER A 732 4.16 -5.03 25.10
CA SER A 732 4.28 -5.52 23.72
C SER A 732 5.13 -6.79 23.55
N ILE A 733 5.81 -7.29 24.58
CA ILE A 733 6.76 -8.42 24.46
C ILE A 733 6.43 -9.51 25.47
N VAL A 734 6.38 -10.77 25.03
CA VAL A 734 6.35 -11.94 25.92
C VAL A 734 7.56 -12.83 25.66
N THR A 735 8.32 -13.13 26.72
CA THR A 735 9.52 -13.98 26.68
C THR A 735 9.28 -15.23 27.52
N PHE A 736 9.59 -16.41 26.96
CA PHE A 736 9.46 -17.67 27.67
C PHE A 736 10.45 -18.72 27.17
N GLN A 737 10.71 -19.70 28.05
CA GLN A 737 11.59 -20.82 27.76
C GLN A 737 10.84 -21.91 26.99
N LEU A 738 11.48 -22.43 25.96
CA LEU A 738 11.00 -23.51 25.11
C LEU A 738 11.50 -24.85 25.68
N SER A 739 10.69 -25.90 25.57
CA SER A 739 11.11 -27.25 25.99
C SER A 739 12.14 -27.83 25.02
N SER A 740 13.01 -28.73 25.48
CA SER A 740 14.07 -29.35 24.64
C SER A 740 13.58 -30.11 23.40
N HIS A 741 12.26 -30.31 23.27
CA HIS A 741 11.61 -30.99 22.16
C HIS A 741 10.39 -30.19 21.64
N TRP A 742 10.39 -28.86 21.78
CA TRP A 742 9.26 -28.02 21.35
C TRP A 742 9.00 -28.12 19.83
N ALA A 743 10.06 -28.02 19.02
CA ALA A 743 10.04 -28.17 17.57
C ALA A 743 10.06 -29.67 17.17
N ASN A 744 9.03 -30.41 17.59
CA ASN A 744 8.83 -31.82 17.21
C ASN A 744 7.82 -31.95 16.06
N THR A 745 7.72 -33.15 15.47
CA THR A 745 6.81 -33.42 14.34
C THR A 745 5.32 -33.20 14.63
N LYS A 746 4.92 -33.04 15.90
CA LYS A 746 3.54 -32.69 16.29
C LYS A 746 3.33 -31.18 16.43
N PHE A 747 4.38 -30.34 16.34
CA PHE A 747 4.22 -28.88 16.43
C PHE A 747 3.45 -28.35 15.22
N LEU A 748 2.39 -27.60 15.50
CA LEU A 748 1.46 -27.09 14.50
C LEU A 748 1.71 -25.60 14.17
N GLY A 749 2.18 -24.81 15.14
CA GLY A 749 2.42 -23.38 14.98
C GLY A 749 2.20 -22.60 16.28
N PHE A 750 2.21 -21.27 16.18
CA PHE A 750 1.93 -20.36 17.28
C PHE A 750 0.54 -19.73 17.14
N SER A 751 -0.26 -19.81 18.20
CA SER A 751 -1.42 -18.93 18.38
C SER A 751 -0.95 -17.66 19.09
N LEU A 752 -1.32 -16.51 18.53
CA LEU A 752 -0.83 -15.19 18.93
C LEU A 752 -2.00 -14.28 19.31
N CYS A 753 -1.81 -13.44 20.33
CA CYS A 753 -2.82 -12.53 20.86
C CYS A 753 -2.20 -11.18 21.25
N ALA A 754 -2.85 -10.08 20.85
CA ALA A 754 -2.48 -8.73 21.27
C ALA A 754 -3.73 -7.93 21.67
N VAL A 755 -3.73 -7.37 22.88
CA VAL A 755 -4.73 -6.43 23.36
C VAL A 755 -4.22 -5.01 23.13
N ILE A 756 -4.86 -4.28 22.23
CA ILE A 756 -4.41 -2.95 21.81
C ILE A 756 -5.45 -1.91 22.25
N ALA A 757 -5.01 -0.97 23.10
CA ALA A 757 -5.74 0.25 23.42
C ALA A 757 -5.50 1.30 22.32
N PHE A 758 -6.53 2.08 22.00
CA PHE A 758 -6.48 3.08 20.93
C PHE A 758 -6.84 4.47 21.46
N CYS A 759 -5.93 5.42 21.27
CA CYS A 759 -6.07 6.82 21.69
C CYS A 759 -6.46 7.67 20.47
N SER A 760 -7.77 7.77 20.21
CA SER A 760 -8.37 8.56 19.11
C SER A 760 -8.04 8.12 17.67
N PHE A 761 -7.85 6.81 17.47
CA PHE A 761 -7.36 6.22 16.22
C PHE A 761 -8.26 6.45 14.99
N LYS A 762 -7.64 6.74 13.83
CA LYS A 762 -8.29 7.06 12.52
C LYS A 762 -7.47 6.66 11.28
N ARG A 763 -6.65 5.61 11.35
CA ARG A 763 -5.78 5.17 10.25
C ARG A 763 -6.10 3.72 9.83
N SER A 764 -5.45 3.25 8.77
CA SER A 764 -5.24 1.82 8.56
C SER A 764 -4.15 1.31 9.52
N LEU A 765 -4.13 0.01 9.78
CA LEU A 765 -3.05 -0.63 10.57
C LEU A 765 -2.85 -2.08 10.16
N GLN A 766 -1.67 -2.61 10.47
CA GLN A 766 -1.38 -4.03 10.57
C GLN A 766 -0.63 -4.30 11.89
N VAL A 767 -0.93 -5.43 12.52
CA VAL A 767 -0.22 -5.90 13.72
C VAL A 767 0.85 -6.89 13.27
N LYS A 768 2.10 -6.52 13.46
CA LYS A 768 3.29 -7.33 13.16
C LYS A 768 3.77 -8.04 14.42
N CYS A 769 4.11 -9.30 14.28
CA CYS A 769 4.65 -10.12 15.35
C CYS A 769 6.07 -10.54 14.96
N THR A 770 7.07 -10.18 15.77
CA THR A 770 8.47 -10.55 15.55
C THR A 770 8.90 -11.56 16.61
N TYR A 771 9.38 -12.72 16.19
CA TYR A 771 9.94 -13.75 17.05
C TYR A 771 11.45 -13.61 17.11
N HIS A 772 12.00 -13.49 18.30
CA HIS A 772 13.43 -13.50 18.58
C HIS A 772 13.79 -14.80 19.29
N PHE A 773 14.27 -15.78 18.53
CA PHE A 773 14.76 -17.05 19.09
C PHE A 773 16.19 -16.89 19.59
N ARG A 774 16.50 -17.49 20.74
CA ARG A 774 17.85 -17.48 21.35
C ARG A 774 18.23 -18.86 21.88
N ASN A 775 19.53 -19.19 21.84
CA ASN A 775 20.07 -20.39 22.46
C ASN A 775 21.09 -20.06 23.55
N GLU A 776 21.48 -21.08 24.31
CA GLU A 776 22.45 -20.98 25.42
C GLU A 776 23.87 -20.56 24.96
N HIS A 777 24.14 -20.57 23.66
CA HIS A 777 25.43 -20.17 23.07
C HIS A 777 25.42 -18.72 22.55
N GLY A 778 24.29 -18.02 22.63
CA GLY A 778 24.15 -16.64 22.16
C GLY A 778 23.84 -16.50 20.67
N ASP A 779 23.57 -17.58 19.94
CA ASP A 779 22.98 -17.47 18.60
C ASP A 779 21.56 -16.89 18.72
N SER A 780 21.22 -15.96 17.83
CA SER A 780 19.86 -15.46 17.67
C SER A 780 19.33 -15.66 16.26
N HIS A 781 18.02 -15.87 16.12
CA HIS A 781 17.36 -15.90 14.82
C HIS A 781 15.99 -15.23 14.91
N ASP A 782 15.76 -14.29 13.99
CA ASP A 782 14.55 -13.47 13.97
C ASP A 782 13.65 -13.92 12.81
N LEU A 783 12.37 -14.15 13.13
CA LEU A 783 11.29 -14.40 12.17
C LEU A 783 10.18 -13.38 12.40
N TYR A 784 9.32 -13.12 11.42
CA TYR A 784 8.14 -12.28 11.62
C TYR A 784 6.93 -12.78 10.85
N CYS A 785 5.74 -12.42 11.34
CA CYS A 785 4.47 -12.62 10.65
C CYS A 785 3.54 -11.42 10.89
N TYR A 786 2.42 -11.36 10.17
CA TYR A 786 1.37 -10.36 10.39
C TYR A 786 0.11 -11.04 10.93
N LEU A 787 -0.38 -10.53 12.06
CA LEU A 787 -1.46 -11.13 12.82
C LEU A 787 -2.84 -10.84 12.21
N HIS A 788 -3.10 -9.56 11.95
CA HIS A 788 -4.34 -9.02 11.36
C HIS A 788 -4.14 -7.54 11.04
N GLY A 789 -4.97 -6.97 10.17
CA GLY A 789 -4.93 -5.54 9.84
C GLY A 789 -6.20 -5.04 9.17
N TRP A 790 -6.32 -3.72 9.02
CA TRP A 790 -7.37 -3.09 8.23
C TRP A 790 -6.76 -2.11 7.24
N TYR A 791 -7.07 -2.32 5.96
CA TYR A 791 -6.73 -1.42 4.86
C TYR A 791 -7.51 -0.09 4.94
N ASP A 792 -8.69 -0.11 5.56
CA ASP A 792 -9.57 1.04 5.75
C ASP A 792 -9.22 1.87 7.00
N LYS A 793 -9.47 3.19 6.92
CA LYS A 793 -9.40 4.10 8.08
C LYS A 793 -10.56 3.86 9.05
N LYS A 794 -10.36 3.01 10.06
CA LYS A 794 -11.36 2.77 11.12
C LYS A 794 -11.24 3.77 12.27
N ARG A 795 -12.38 4.15 12.86
CA ARG A 795 -12.47 4.93 14.11
C ARG A 795 -12.66 3.97 15.27
N ILE A 796 -11.75 3.98 16.24
CA ILE A 796 -11.78 3.09 17.41
C ILE A 796 -11.48 3.87 18.68
N TYR A 797 -12.24 3.54 19.73
CA TYR A 797 -12.22 4.22 21.03
C TYR A 797 -12.20 3.24 22.21
N SER A 798 -12.05 1.94 21.95
CA SER A 798 -11.99 0.89 22.96
C SER A 798 -10.79 -0.02 22.70
N LYS A 799 -10.34 -0.71 23.75
CA LYS A 799 -9.42 -1.84 23.58
C LYS A 799 -10.03 -2.89 22.63
N HIS A 800 -9.19 -3.48 21.81
CA HIS A 800 -9.53 -4.60 20.94
C HIS A 800 -8.50 -5.71 21.10
N ILE A 801 -8.98 -6.95 21.06
CA ILE A 801 -8.17 -8.16 21.03
C ILE A 801 -8.01 -8.55 19.55
N PHE A 802 -6.76 -8.63 19.13
CA PHE A 802 -6.35 -9.21 17.87
C PHE A 802 -5.83 -10.62 18.15
N VAL A 803 -6.35 -11.61 17.43
CA VAL A 803 -5.93 -13.02 17.59
C VAL A 803 -5.70 -13.62 16.23
N GLY A 804 -4.64 -14.40 16.07
CA GLY A 804 -4.30 -15.03 14.80
C GLY A 804 -3.48 -16.30 15.00
N LEU A 805 -3.45 -17.11 13.95
CA LEU A 805 -2.64 -18.31 13.87
C LEU A 805 -1.48 -18.06 12.91
N ASP A 806 -0.27 -18.25 13.39
CA ASP A 806 0.91 -18.43 12.54
C ASP A 806 1.24 -19.94 12.44
N PRO A 807 1.02 -20.59 11.28
CA PRO A 807 1.39 -21.98 11.08
C PRO A 807 2.91 -22.22 11.07
N CYS A 808 3.72 -21.15 11.06
CA CYS A 808 5.17 -21.11 11.20
C CYS A 808 5.87 -22.16 10.33
N LEU A 809 5.55 -22.19 9.03
CA LEU A 809 5.96 -23.26 8.11
C LEU A 809 7.48 -23.47 8.06
N VAL A 810 8.26 -22.39 8.21
CA VAL A 810 9.74 -22.41 8.29
C VAL A 810 10.26 -23.29 9.44
N ALA A 811 9.52 -23.40 10.55
CA ALA A 811 9.85 -24.28 11.67
C ALA A 811 9.64 -25.78 11.38
N ARG A 812 8.91 -26.12 10.30
CA ARG A 812 8.62 -27.51 9.91
C ARG A 812 9.65 -28.08 8.96
N GLU A 813 10.27 -27.24 8.13
CA GLU A 813 11.23 -27.65 7.10
C GLU A 813 12.68 -27.71 7.61
N ASN A 814 12.95 -27.17 8.80
CA ASN A 814 14.28 -27.03 9.36
C ASN A 814 14.37 -27.53 10.81
N ASP A 815 15.04 -28.67 11.02
CA ASP A 815 15.51 -29.13 12.34
C ASP A 815 16.37 -28.05 13.07
N MET A 816 16.88 -27.06 12.33
CA MET A 816 17.70 -25.94 12.80
C MET A 816 17.04 -25.03 13.85
N LEU A 817 15.71 -25.03 14.02
CA LEU A 817 15.07 -24.27 15.11
C LEU A 817 15.04 -25.01 16.45
N SER A 818 15.24 -26.33 16.47
CA SER A 818 15.24 -27.14 17.70
C SER A 818 16.35 -26.77 18.69
N LYS A 819 17.42 -26.10 18.21
CA LYS A 819 18.55 -25.65 19.03
C LYS A 819 18.27 -24.42 19.90
N TYR A 820 17.16 -23.73 19.70
CA TYR A 820 16.81 -22.53 20.48
C TYR A 820 15.98 -22.91 21.71
N SER A 821 16.40 -22.40 22.87
CA SER A 821 15.83 -22.68 24.19
C SER A 821 14.95 -21.54 24.72
N GLU A 822 15.04 -20.35 24.14
CA GLU A 822 14.22 -19.18 24.50
C GLU A 822 13.59 -18.57 23.25
N VAL A 823 12.37 -18.05 23.38
CA VAL A 823 11.77 -17.14 22.40
C VAL A 823 11.19 -15.91 23.10
N SER A 824 11.42 -14.75 22.50
CA SER A 824 10.68 -13.52 22.80
C SER A 824 9.82 -13.14 21.60
N VAL A 825 8.54 -12.87 21.82
CA VAL A 825 7.62 -12.43 20.76
C VAL A 825 7.21 -11.00 21.00
N GLU A 826 7.61 -10.10 20.11
CA GLU A 826 7.27 -8.67 20.12
C GLU A 826 6.09 -8.38 19.19
N PHE A 827 5.13 -7.59 19.67
CA PHE A 827 3.94 -7.16 18.96
C PHE A 827 4.02 -5.66 18.66
N GLN A 828 4.09 -5.30 17.37
CA GLN A 828 4.18 -3.92 16.88
C GLN A 828 2.97 -3.57 16.02
N VAL A 829 2.65 -2.27 15.91
CA VAL A 829 1.56 -1.79 15.04
C VAL A 829 2.14 -0.83 14.01
N GLU A 830 2.04 -1.24 12.75
CA GLU A 830 2.52 -0.50 11.59
C GLU A 830 1.34 -0.01 10.74
N ASP A 831 1.58 0.96 9.86
CA ASP A 831 0.70 1.22 8.73
C ASP A 831 0.89 0.19 7.60
N MET A 832 0.05 0.23 6.57
CA MET A 832 0.13 -0.72 5.45
C MET A 832 1.39 -0.56 4.57
N ASN A 833 2.23 0.44 4.82
CA ASN A 833 3.51 0.65 4.13
C ASN A 833 4.70 0.16 4.98
N GLY A 834 4.46 -0.41 6.17
CA GLY A 834 5.49 -0.87 7.10
C GLY A 834 6.08 0.21 8.01
N TYR A 835 5.48 1.40 8.11
CA TYR A 835 5.93 2.42 9.05
C TYR A 835 5.25 2.24 10.42
N LEU A 836 6.03 2.20 11.49
CA LEU A 836 5.52 2.22 12.87
C LEU A 836 4.62 3.43 13.11
N LEU A 837 3.49 3.21 13.76
CA LEU A 837 2.57 4.29 14.13
C LEU A 837 3.08 5.02 15.39
N PRO A 838 2.77 6.32 15.57
CA PRO A 838 3.11 7.02 16.81
C PRO A 838 2.49 6.38 18.05
N LEU A 839 3.27 6.22 19.12
CA LEU A 839 2.86 5.61 20.39
C LEU A 839 1.70 6.38 21.06
N ASP A 840 1.56 7.68 20.79
CA ASP A 840 0.47 8.52 21.27
C ASP A 840 -0.92 8.08 20.75
N LEU A 841 -0.97 7.24 19.71
CA LEU A 841 -2.21 6.78 19.06
C LEU A 841 -2.67 5.39 19.49
N TYR A 842 -1.77 4.54 20.03
CA TYR A 842 -2.08 3.18 20.43
C TYR A 842 -1.10 2.66 21.50
N GLN A 843 -1.55 1.71 22.31
CA GLN A 843 -0.70 0.99 23.26
C GLN A 843 -1.03 -0.50 23.19
N VAL A 844 -0.04 -1.36 22.97
CA VAL A 844 -0.19 -2.79 23.25
C VAL A 844 -0.15 -2.94 24.77
N VAL A 845 -1.30 -3.27 25.36
CA VAL A 845 -1.51 -3.33 26.81
C VAL A 845 -1.07 -4.68 27.36
N GLU A 846 -1.36 -5.74 26.62
CA GLU A 846 -1.14 -7.12 27.03
C GLU A 846 -0.96 -7.97 25.75
N CYS A 847 -0.06 -8.95 25.79
CA CYS A 847 0.16 -9.88 24.69
C CYS A 847 0.25 -11.32 25.20
N GLY A 848 -0.11 -12.27 24.33
CA GLY A 848 -0.19 -13.69 24.66
C GLY A 848 0.26 -14.58 23.50
N VAL A 849 0.94 -15.67 23.84
CA VAL A 849 1.44 -16.69 22.91
C VAL A 849 1.13 -18.08 23.46
N ARG A 850 0.72 -18.98 22.56
CA ARG A 850 0.50 -20.40 22.85
C ARG A 850 1.07 -21.26 21.73
N LEU A 851 1.82 -22.29 22.09
CA LEU A 851 2.25 -23.34 21.16
C LEU A 851 1.10 -24.33 20.94
N LEU A 852 0.88 -24.75 19.69
CA LEU A 852 -0.15 -25.72 19.33
C LEU A 852 0.49 -27.05 18.91
N HIS A 853 -0.05 -28.18 19.36
CA HIS A 853 0.42 -29.51 18.98
C HIS A 853 -0.71 -30.43 18.48
N ALA A 854 -0.36 -31.40 17.64
CA ALA A 854 -1.30 -32.29 16.94
C ALA A 854 -2.02 -33.33 17.82
N ASN A 855 -1.68 -33.43 19.11
CA ASN A 855 -2.16 -34.47 20.02
C ASN A 855 -3.08 -33.95 21.14
N ASP A 856 -3.51 -32.68 21.08
CA ASP A 856 -4.32 -32.03 22.11
C ASP A 856 -5.82 -32.46 22.07
N GLU A 857 -6.13 -33.73 21.79
CA GLU A 857 -7.52 -34.22 21.67
C GLU A 857 -8.33 -34.08 22.97
N ASP A 858 -7.71 -34.33 24.13
CA ASP A 858 -8.33 -34.10 25.45
C ASP A 858 -8.69 -32.61 25.67
N GLU A 859 -7.94 -31.68 25.08
CA GLU A 859 -8.29 -30.26 25.10
C GLU A 859 -9.34 -29.89 24.06
N ILE A 860 -9.36 -30.53 22.88
CA ILE A 860 -10.49 -30.38 21.93
C ILE A 860 -11.80 -30.78 22.62
N GLN A 861 -11.79 -31.87 23.39
CA GLN A 861 -12.91 -32.28 24.24
C GLN A 861 -13.26 -31.20 25.29
N ARG A 862 -12.25 -30.58 25.91
CA ARG A 862 -12.41 -29.49 26.91
C ARG A 862 -12.95 -28.19 26.32
N PHE A 863 -12.51 -27.78 25.14
CA PHE A 863 -13.07 -26.63 24.41
C PHE A 863 -14.46 -26.94 23.85
N HIS A 864 -14.73 -28.20 23.47
CA HIS A 864 -16.07 -28.63 23.10
C HIS A 864 -17.04 -28.57 24.30
N LEU A 865 -16.59 -28.92 25.51
CA LEU A 865 -17.35 -28.69 26.74
C LEU A 865 -17.60 -27.19 26.97
N ILE A 866 -16.59 -26.31 26.86
CA ILE A 866 -16.76 -24.85 26.96
C ILE A 866 -17.78 -24.30 25.94
N MET A 867 -17.90 -24.93 24.76
CA MET A 867 -18.86 -24.56 23.71
C MET A 867 -20.28 -25.13 23.91
N LEU A 868 -20.41 -26.32 24.50
CA LEU A 868 -21.69 -26.97 24.78
C LEU A 868 -22.38 -26.41 26.03
N ASP A 869 -21.61 -25.76 26.91
CA ASP A 869 -22.06 -25.48 28.25
C ASP A 869 -22.80 -24.14 28.40
N SER A 870 -24.12 -24.18 28.16
CA SER A 870 -25.03 -23.09 28.47
C SER A 870 -25.72 -23.21 29.84
N SER A 871 -25.42 -24.23 30.66
CA SER A 871 -26.20 -24.52 31.88
C SER A 871 -25.50 -25.30 33.02
N ALA A 872 -24.23 -25.66 32.89
CA ALA A 872 -23.45 -26.49 33.80
C ALA A 872 -22.15 -25.84 34.31
N PHE A 873 -21.97 -24.53 34.12
CA PHE A 873 -21.29 -23.71 35.13
C PHE A 873 -22.24 -23.40 36.31
N CYS A 874 -22.57 -24.45 37.07
CA CYS A 874 -22.38 -24.29 38.51
C CYS A 874 -20.85 -24.24 38.69
N PRO A 875 -20.26 -23.15 39.24
CA PRO A 875 -18.82 -23.11 39.44
C PRO A 875 -18.39 -24.30 40.34
N PRO A 876 -17.20 -24.88 40.11
CA PRO A 876 -16.62 -25.87 41.02
C PRO A 876 -16.28 -25.16 42.34
N ASP A 877 -17.25 -25.20 43.25
CA ASP A 877 -17.44 -24.32 44.41
C ASP A 877 -17.31 -22.80 44.11
N LEU A 878 -18.24 -21.99 44.63
CA LEU A 878 -18.02 -20.54 44.57
C LEU A 878 -16.69 -20.19 45.26
N ASP A 879 -16.35 -20.90 46.34
CA ASP A 879 -15.13 -20.71 47.10
C ASP A 879 -13.82 -21.10 46.36
N GLU A 880 -13.82 -22.00 45.36
CA GLU A 880 -12.60 -22.31 44.60
C GLU A 880 -12.39 -21.35 43.43
N LEU A 881 -13.46 -20.95 42.73
CA LEU A 881 -13.36 -19.96 41.66
C LEU A 881 -13.16 -18.55 42.22
N GLU A 882 -13.90 -18.16 43.26
CA GLU A 882 -13.63 -16.97 44.06
C GLU A 882 -12.26 -17.09 44.73
N GLY A 883 -11.81 -18.27 45.16
CA GLY A 883 -10.45 -18.48 45.68
C GLY A 883 -9.34 -18.20 44.66
N ARG A 884 -9.51 -18.60 43.39
CA ARG A 884 -8.56 -18.32 42.31
C ARG A 884 -8.68 -16.88 41.79
N PHE A 885 -9.90 -16.34 41.67
CA PHE A 885 -10.11 -14.92 41.38
C PHE A 885 -9.57 -14.05 42.51
N GLN A 886 -9.72 -14.42 43.79
CA GLN A 886 -9.10 -13.78 44.95
C GLN A 886 -7.63 -14.08 45.11
N ALA A 887 -7.02 -15.07 44.43
CA ALA A 887 -5.56 -15.20 44.35
C ALA A 887 -4.99 -14.24 43.29
N LYS A 888 -5.65 -14.12 42.13
CA LYS A 888 -5.34 -13.14 41.08
C LYS A 888 -5.63 -11.70 41.58
N ARG A 889 -6.75 -11.50 42.28
CA ARG A 889 -7.08 -10.28 43.05
C ARG A 889 -6.16 -10.10 44.23
N ALA A 890 -5.77 -11.08 45.06
CA ALA A 890 -4.86 -10.86 46.19
C ALA A 890 -3.51 -10.26 45.76
N ARG A 891 -2.98 -10.70 44.61
CA ARG A 891 -1.82 -10.05 43.98
C ARG A 891 -2.11 -8.63 43.48
N LEU A 892 -3.33 -8.37 43.01
CA LEU A 892 -3.87 -7.04 42.71
C LEU A 892 -4.44 -6.30 43.95
N GLU A 893 -4.39 -6.90 45.14
CA GLU A 893 -5.05 -6.46 46.38
C GLU A 893 -4.03 -6.22 47.52
N ALA A 894 -2.75 -5.98 47.12
CA ALA A 894 -1.62 -5.51 47.93
C ALA A 894 -0.99 -4.09 47.68
N ASN A 895 -1.61 -3.04 47.09
CA ASN A 895 -1.31 -1.58 47.34
C ASN A 895 -2.58 -0.63 47.41
N LYS A 896 -3.11 -0.13 48.56
CA LYS A 896 -4.48 0.52 48.67
C LYS A 896 -4.59 1.81 47.87
N LEU A 897 -5.37 1.81 46.78
CA LEU A 897 -5.06 2.65 45.62
C LEU A 897 -6.02 3.82 45.37
N GLU A 898 -6.14 4.78 46.30
CA GLU A 898 -6.82 6.06 46.00
C GLU A 898 -5.91 7.29 46.14
N ASP A 899 -4.93 7.32 47.06
CA ASP A 899 -3.90 8.39 47.08
C ASP A 899 -2.78 8.19 46.03
N PHE A 900 -2.66 6.98 45.45
CA PHE A 900 -1.46 6.59 44.68
C PHE A 900 -1.53 6.82 43.17
N SER A 901 -2.71 7.00 42.57
CA SER A 901 -2.81 7.29 41.12
C SER A 901 -2.23 8.68 40.79
N VAL A 902 -2.42 9.63 41.70
CA VAL A 902 -1.86 10.98 41.65
C VAL A 902 -0.34 10.95 41.85
N MET A 903 0.13 10.29 42.91
CA MET A 903 1.56 10.12 43.21
C MET A 903 2.32 9.41 42.07
N ARG A 904 1.73 8.38 41.45
CA ARG A 904 2.37 7.64 40.35
C ARG A 904 2.55 8.51 39.10
N ARG A 905 1.55 9.31 38.72
CA ARG A 905 1.67 10.26 37.60
C ARG A 905 2.70 11.34 37.88
N ILE A 906 2.80 11.84 39.12
CA ILE A 906 3.86 12.76 39.53
C ILE A 906 5.25 12.11 39.37
N PHE A 907 5.38 10.84 39.76
CA PHE A 907 6.64 10.11 39.70
C PHE A 907 7.11 9.82 38.27
N GLU A 908 6.24 9.26 37.41
CA GLU A 908 6.56 8.97 36.00
C GLU A 908 6.94 10.29 35.26
N PHE A 909 6.23 11.38 35.51
CA PHE A 909 6.47 12.70 34.91
C PHE A 909 7.77 13.40 35.38
N LEU A 910 8.17 13.22 36.64
CA LEU A 910 9.43 13.75 37.18
C LEU A 910 10.66 12.97 36.70
N VAL A 911 10.52 11.68 36.38
CA VAL A 911 11.60 10.85 35.85
C VAL A 911 11.91 11.21 34.40
N ASP A 912 10.88 11.38 33.56
CA ASP A 912 11.07 11.77 32.14
C ASP A 912 11.58 13.21 31.95
N SER A 913 11.39 14.09 32.95
CA SER A 913 11.80 15.51 32.89
C SER A 913 13.26 15.76 33.31
N LEU A 914 14.03 14.75 33.72
CA LEU A 914 15.43 14.87 34.15
C LEU A 914 16.38 14.36 33.05
N PRO A 915 17.12 15.24 32.34
CA PRO A 915 18.00 14.80 31.25
C PRO A 915 19.12 13.88 31.73
N THR A 916 19.30 12.75 31.02
CA THR A 916 20.38 11.78 31.21
C THR A 916 21.76 12.33 30.77
N PHE A 917 22.31 13.25 31.56
CA PHE A 917 23.72 13.61 31.53
C PHE A 917 24.33 13.34 32.91
N ILE A 918 25.05 12.22 33.04
CA ILE A 918 26.21 11.96 33.92
C ILE A 918 26.58 10.47 33.78
N PHE A 919 27.84 10.20 33.41
CA PHE A 919 28.51 8.90 33.20
C PHE A 919 28.18 8.05 31.95
N TYR A 920 28.79 8.45 30.83
CA TYR A 920 29.75 7.57 30.14
C TYR A 920 31.12 8.27 30.06
N SER A 921 32.20 7.47 29.99
CA SER A 921 33.63 7.81 29.85
C SER A 921 34.28 8.79 30.84
N GLU A 922 35.14 8.26 31.72
CA GLU A 922 36.47 8.86 31.92
C GLU A 922 37.28 8.75 30.62
N GLU A 923 38.25 9.65 30.41
CA GLU A 923 39.12 9.79 29.21
C GLU A 923 38.34 10.15 27.92
N LEU A 924 38.42 11.38 27.40
CA LEU A 924 39.63 11.96 26.79
C LEU A 924 39.62 13.51 26.76
N TYR A 925 40.80 14.08 26.54
CA TYR A 925 41.08 15.53 26.54
C TYR A 925 41.10 16.16 25.12
N HIS A 926 40.94 17.49 25.10
CA HIS A 926 41.26 18.47 24.03
C HIS A 926 40.31 18.71 22.83
N GLU A 927 39.80 19.97 22.82
CA GLU A 927 39.74 20.93 21.71
C GLU A 927 38.59 20.94 20.65
N VAL A 928 37.73 21.98 20.79
CA VAL A 928 37.55 23.12 19.83
C VAL A 928 37.27 22.73 18.35
N TYR A 929 36.18 23.10 17.67
CA TYR A 929 35.18 24.19 17.78
C TYR A 929 33.80 23.62 17.37
N PHE A 930 32.68 24.12 17.93
CA PHE A 930 31.48 24.47 17.14
C PHE A 930 30.46 25.27 17.98
N SER A 931 30.62 26.60 17.96
CA SER A 931 29.61 27.54 18.46
C SER A 931 28.55 27.79 17.39
N ASN A 932 27.31 27.33 17.60
CA ASN A 932 26.02 27.98 17.23
C ASN A 932 24.87 26.97 17.12
N LEU A 933 24.31 26.55 18.27
CA LEU A 933 22.95 25.99 18.35
C LEU A 933 22.39 26.00 19.80
N PHE A 934 22.68 27.08 20.54
CA PHE A 934 22.02 27.39 21.82
C PHE A 934 21.19 28.66 21.69
N ASN A 935 20.02 28.52 21.08
CA ASN A 935 18.84 29.36 21.21
C ASN A 935 17.64 28.52 20.73
N CYS A 936 16.48 28.67 21.39
CA CYS A 936 15.23 27.94 21.12
C CYS A 936 15.07 26.51 21.69
N ILE A 937 15.20 26.35 23.01
CA ILE A 937 14.24 25.56 23.80
C ILE A 937 13.90 26.38 25.06
N PRO A 938 12.65 26.78 25.32
CA PRO A 938 12.26 27.42 26.58
C PRO A 938 12.30 26.39 27.71
N ALA A 939 12.94 26.72 28.85
CA ALA A 939 12.76 25.97 30.09
C ALA A 939 11.34 26.22 30.61
N GLY A 940 10.41 25.33 30.28
CA GLY A 940 9.01 25.40 30.70
C GLY A 940 8.79 24.72 32.06
N THR A 941 7.90 25.29 32.86
CA THR A 941 7.35 24.67 34.07
C THR A 941 6.50 23.44 33.72
N CYS A 942 6.85 22.28 34.27
CA CYS A 942 6.14 21.03 34.02
C CYS A 942 4.98 20.87 35.02
N SER A 943 3.73 20.75 34.54
CA SER A 943 2.53 20.81 35.40
C SER A 943 1.27 20.17 34.78
N PHE A 944 0.33 19.78 35.65
CA PHE A 944 -0.93 19.10 35.30
C PHE A 944 -2.02 19.39 36.36
N TYR A 945 -3.26 18.96 36.12
CA TYR A 945 -4.38 19.12 37.06
C TYR A 945 -5.30 17.90 37.14
N LEU A 946 -6.05 17.76 38.24
CA LEU A 946 -7.01 16.68 38.49
C LEU A 946 -8.15 17.14 39.45
N PRO A 947 -9.32 16.47 39.48
CA PRO A 947 -10.37 16.75 40.47
C PRO A 947 -9.90 16.42 41.90
N GLY A 948 -10.18 17.29 42.87
CA GLY A 948 -9.85 17.06 44.28
C GLY A 948 -9.94 18.33 45.14
N ASP A 949 -10.08 18.15 46.47
CA ASP A 949 -10.53 19.18 47.43
C ASP A 949 -9.56 19.45 48.61
N VAL A 950 -8.34 18.89 48.61
CA VAL A 950 -7.33 19.07 49.68
C VAL A 950 -5.91 19.03 49.10
N THR A 951 -4.96 19.83 49.64
CA THR A 951 -3.54 19.70 49.28
C THR A 951 -2.94 18.38 49.81
N PRO A 952 -2.24 17.58 48.99
CA PRO A 952 -1.69 16.29 49.43
C PRO A 952 -0.68 16.41 50.57
N GLU A 953 -0.76 15.54 51.58
CA GLU A 953 0.04 15.59 52.83
C GLU A 953 1.57 15.62 52.62
N TRP A 954 2.07 15.17 51.46
CA TRP A 954 3.51 15.16 51.16
C TRP A 954 4.08 16.55 50.82
N PHE A 955 3.25 17.58 50.62
CA PHE A 955 3.71 18.98 50.54
C PHE A 955 4.10 19.48 51.94
N SER A 956 5.37 19.82 52.15
CA SER A 956 5.91 20.11 53.50
C SER A 956 5.43 21.44 54.09
N HIS A 957 4.96 22.36 53.26
CA HIS A 957 4.40 23.64 53.69
C HIS A 957 3.04 23.84 53.00
N GLN A 958 1.96 23.74 53.75
CA GLN A 958 0.58 23.90 53.27
C GLN A 958 -0.11 25.04 54.03
N ARG A 959 -1.02 25.76 53.38
CA ARG A 959 -1.79 26.82 54.02
C ARG A 959 -3.14 27.05 53.34
N TRP A 960 -4.13 27.41 54.16
CA TRP A 960 -5.41 27.95 53.71
C TRP A 960 -5.24 29.36 53.17
N GLY A 961 -5.86 29.63 52.03
CA GLY A 961 -5.66 30.81 51.18
C GLY A 961 -4.65 30.56 50.07
N SER A 962 -4.33 31.62 49.31
CA SER A 962 -3.50 31.59 48.10
C SER A 962 -2.00 31.80 48.33
N THR A 963 -1.52 31.86 49.58
CA THR A 963 -0.10 32.15 49.87
C THR A 963 0.47 31.27 50.96
N VAL A 964 1.56 30.56 50.68
CA VAL A 964 2.39 29.87 51.69
C VAL A 964 3.60 30.75 52.01
N THR A 965 4.10 30.74 53.24
CA THR A 965 5.37 31.40 53.61
C THR A 965 6.12 30.54 54.59
N PHE A 966 7.41 30.32 54.33
CA PHE A 966 8.27 29.48 55.16
C PHE A 966 9.72 29.94 55.09
N GLN A 967 10.49 29.53 56.09
CA GLN A 967 11.90 29.87 56.25
C GLN A 967 12.77 28.83 55.53
N LEU A 968 13.80 29.32 54.85
CA LEU A 968 14.77 28.55 54.07
C LEU A 968 16.05 28.31 54.89
N SER A 969 16.66 27.14 54.77
CA SER A 969 17.89 26.83 55.50
C SER A 969 19.07 27.63 54.94
N SER A 970 20.03 28.04 55.78
CA SER A 970 21.15 28.92 55.38
C SER A 970 22.14 28.34 54.35
N GLN A 971 21.90 27.14 53.82
CA GLN A 971 22.67 26.53 52.74
C GLN A 971 21.80 26.02 51.57
N TRP A 972 20.51 26.38 51.51
CA TRP A 972 19.57 25.85 50.52
C TRP A 972 20.04 26.06 49.06
N ALA A 973 20.44 27.29 48.71
CA ALA A 973 20.92 27.64 47.36
C ALA A 973 22.30 27.03 47.01
N ASN A 974 23.18 26.85 48.01
CA ASN A 974 24.52 26.29 47.84
C ASN A 974 24.54 24.75 47.80
N SER A 975 23.38 24.09 48.00
CA SER A 975 23.26 22.64 47.83
C SER A 975 23.50 22.25 46.37
N LYS A 976 24.55 21.45 46.11
CA LYS A 976 24.72 20.78 44.81
C LYS A 976 23.57 19.82 44.48
N SER A 977 22.73 19.47 45.45
CA SER A 977 21.63 18.53 45.31
C SER A 977 20.24 19.18 45.25
N PHE A 978 20.05 20.49 45.49
CA PHE A 978 18.73 21.11 45.28
C PHE A 978 18.30 21.07 43.80
N LEU A 979 17.07 20.62 43.54
CA LEU A 979 16.51 20.38 42.20
C LEU A 979 15.44 21.38 41.77
N GLY A 980 14.65 21.94 42.70
CA GLY A 980 13.56 22.88 42.39
C GLY A 980 12.44 22.86 43.43
N PHE A 981 11.36 23.58 43.13
CA PHE A 981 10.16 23.64 43.98
C PHE A 981 9.00 22.87 43.34
N CYS A 982 8.34 22.01 44.13
CA CYS A 982 7.02 21.49 43.83
C CYS A 982 5.95 22.46 44.35
N LEU A 983 4.93 22.70 43.53
CA LEU A 983 3.86 23.67 43.73
C LEU A 983 2.49 22.97 43.63
N CYS A 984 1.54 23.37 44.48
CA CYS A 984 0.18 22.85 44.51
C CYS A 984 -0.82 23.97 44.83
N ALA A 985 -1.91 24.06 44.06
CA ALA A 985 -3.04 24.94 44.32
C ALA A 985 -4.36 24.18 44.15
N VAL A 986 -5.22 24.25 45.16
CA VAL A 986 -6.59 23.70 45.12
C VAL A 986 -7.55 24.84 44.82
N ILE A 987 -8.26 24.71 43.70
CA ILE A 987 -9.14 25.75 43.16
C ILE A 987 -10.59 25.29 43.26
N ALA A 988 -11.39 26.10 43.97
CA ALA A 988 -12.84 25.99 43.96
C ALA A 988 -13.42 26.76 42.75
N PHE A 989 -14.39 26.17 42.05
CA PHE A 989 -15.02 26.74 40.87
C PHE A 989 -16.54 26.93 41.06
N CYS A 990 -17.03 28.13 40.77
CA CYS A 990 -18.45 28.45 40.78
C CYS A 990 -19.00 28.48 39.34
N SER A 991 -19.09 27.31 38.70
CA SER A 991 -19.52 27.12 37.30
C SER A 991 -18.65 27.88 36.28
N PHE A 992 -17.43 27.39 36.06
CA PHE A 992 -16.47 28.03 35.14
C PHE A 992 -16.43 27.34 33.76
N GLY A 993 -16.24 28.12 32.70
CA GLY A 993 -16.28 27.66 31.31
C GLY A 993 -15.39 28.48 30.37
N HIS A 994 -14.34 29.08 30.90
CA HIS A 994 -13.33 29.85 30.16
C HIS A 994 -11.93 29.29 30.42
N SER A 995 -10.94 29.74 29.66
CA SER A 995 -9.56 29.36 29.88
C SER A 995 -8.94 30.11 31.07
N LEU A 996 -8.06 29.41 31.79
CA LEU A 996 -7.47 29.81 33.07
C LEU A 996 -6.00 29.42 33.07
N GLN A 997 -5.12 30.23 33.65
CA GLN A 997 -3.75 29.84 34.03
C GLN A 997 -3.47 30.20 35.50
N VAL A 998 -2.65 29.39 36.17
CA VAL A 998 -2.26 29.63 37.57
C VAL A 998 -0.85 30.19 37.58
N LYS A 999 -0.69 31.43 38.00
CA LYS A 999 0.60 32.08 38.18
C LYS A 999 1.08 31.86 39.61
N CYS A 1000 2.35 31.50 39.76
CA CYS A 1000 2.98 31.30 41.05
C CYS A 1000 4.11 32.32 41.19
N THR A 1001 4.00 33.24 42.15
CA THR A 1001 5.00 34.27 42.41
C THR A 1001 5.72 33.97 43.72
N TYR A 1002 7.02 33.77 43.64
CA TYR A 1002 7.94 33.66 44.77
C TYR A 1002 8.42 35.06 45.16
N TYR A 1003 8.25 35.42 46.43
CA TYR A 1003 8.82 36.62 47.06
C TYR A 1003 9.89 36.15 48.05
N PHE A 1004 11.17 36.31 47.69
CA PHE A 1004 12.29 35.98 48.58
C PHE A 1004 12.63 37.20 49.44
N ARG A 1005 12.97 37.00 50.73
CA ARG A 1005 13.44 38.07 51.63
C ARG A 1005 14.71 37.66 52.39
N ASN A 1006 15.54 38.66 52.69
CA ASN A 1006 16.72 38.53 53.55
C ASN A 1006 16.52 39.26 54.91
N GLU A 1007 17.46 39.08 55.84
CA GLU A 1007 17.42 39.72 57.17
C GLU A 1007 17.65 41.25 57.13
N HIS A 1008 18.05 41.80 55.99
CA HIS A 1008 18.32 43.23 55.79
C HIS A 1008 17.13 44.01 55.22
N GLY A 1009 16.08 43.30 54.77
CA GLY A 1009 14.83 43.87 54.26
C GLY A 1009 14.76 43.97 52.74
N ASP A 1010 15.74 43.44 52.00
CA ASP A 1010 15.69 43.35 50.54
C ASP A 1010 14.75 42.22 50.11
N SER A 1011 13.98 42.45 49.04
CA SER A 1011 13.07 41.47 48.45
C SER A 1011 13.35 41.25 46.97
N TYR A 1012 13.26 39.99 46.53
CA TYR A 1012 13.42 39.61 45.13
C TYR A 1012 12.31 38.68 44.68
N ASP A 1013 11.64 39.06 43.58
CA ASP A 1013 10.39 38.46 43.16
C ASP A 1013 10.54 37.75 41.80
N VAL A 1014 10.05 36.52 41.70
CA VAL A 1014 10.08 35.69 40.48
C VAL A 1014 8.72 35.05 40.28
N SER A 1015 8.20 35.03 39.05
CA SER A 1015 6.96 34.30 38.73
C SER A 1015 7.20 33.16 37.74
N CYS A 1016 6.51 32.04 37.95
CA CYS A 1016 6.33 30.96 36.99
C CYS A 1016 4.83 30.70 36.77
N TYR A 1017 4.48 29.83 35.81
CA TYR A 1017 3.09 29.52 35.47
C TYR A 1017 2.86 28.00 35.49
N LEU A 1018 1.77 27.54 36.12
CA LEU A 1018 1.29 26.16 35.99
C LEU A 1018 0.36 26.04 34.76
N HIS A 1019 0.29 24.82 34.22
CA HIS A 1019 -0.42 24.52 32.99
C HIS A 1019 -1.89 24.91 33.10
N GLY A 1020 -2.31 25.80 32.21
CA GLY A 1020 -3.68 26.30 32.18
C GLY A 1020 -4.70 25.26 31.74
N TRP A 1021 -5.95 25.53 32.08
CA TRP A 1021 -7.13 24.88 31.50
C TRP A 1021 -7.48 25.60 30.19
N TYR A 1022 -7.52 24.84 29.08
CA TYR A 1022 -7.74 25.38 27.72
C TYR A 1022 -8.89 24.71 26.95
N ASP A 1023 -9.70 23.87 27.61
CA ASP A 1023 -10.81 23.11 27.00
C ASP A 1023 -12.16 23.83 27.18
N GLU A 1024 -13.03 23.84 26.17
CA GLU A 1024 -14.35 24.54 26.19
C GLU A 1024 -15.40 23.83 27.08
N LYS A 1025 -14.99 22.86 27.89
CA LYS A 1025 -15.87 22.09 28.78
C LYS A 1025 -16.02 22.77 30.14
N ARG A 1026 -17.25 22.79 30.64
CA ARG A 1026 -17.59 23.29 31.99
C ARG A 1026 -16.87 22.50 33.08
N ILE A 1027 -16.39 23.22 34.10
CA ILE A 1027 -15.96 22.67 35.39
C ILE A 1027 -16.98 23.05 36.46
N ASP A 1028 -17.45 22.05 37.20
CA ASP A 1028 -18.42 22.14 38.29
C ASP A 1028 -17.94 21.48 39.60
N SER A 1029 -16.66 21.07 39.68
CA SER A 1029 -16.02 20.53 40.88
C SER A 1029 -14.64 21.14 41.15
N GLU A 1030 -14.18 21.04 42.40
CA GLU A 1030 -12.87 21.53 42.84
C GLU A 1030 -11.74 20.71 42.19
N HIS A 1031 -10.65 21.37 41.81
CA HIS A 1031 -9.51 20.73 41.15
C HIS A 1031 -8.18 21.16 41.78
N ILE A 1032 -7.26 20.21 41.86
CA ILE A 1032 -5.88 20.37 42.31
C ILE A 1032 -4.99 20.57 41.07
N PHE A 1033 -4.27 21.68 41.04
CA PHE A 1033 -3.24 22.00 40.05
C PHE A 1033 -1.87 21.76 40.68
N VAL A 1034 -1.04 20.93 40.05
CA VAL A 1034 0.27 20.53 40.56
C VAL A 1034 1.34 20.80 39.50
N GLY A 1035 2.48 21.32 39.92
CA GLY A 1035 3.64 21.49 39.04
C GLY A 1035 4.98 21.47 39.73
N PHE A 1036 6.01 21.44 38.90
CA PHE A 1036 7.41 21.51 39.30
C PHE A 1036 8.09 22.65 38.54
N ASP A 1037 8.76 23.54 39.29
CA ASP A 1037 9.58 24.60 38.74
C ASP A 1037 11.07 24.31 38.96
N PRO A 1038 11.81 23.93 37.89
CA PRO A 1038 13.26 23.80 37.91
C PRO A 1038 14.00 25.13 37.63
N CYS A 1039 13.31 26.21 37.23
CA CYS A 1039 13.95 27.36 36.59
C CYS A 1039 14.86 28.19 37.51
N LEU A 1040 14.63 28.13 38.82
CA LEU A 1040 15.52 28.72 39.84
C LEU A 1040 16.93 28.11 39.85
N VAL A 1041 17.16 26.96 39.20
CA VAL A 1041 18.49 26.34 39.07
C VAL A 1041 19.24 26.82 37.82
N ALA A 1042 18.53 27.34 36.80
CA ALA A 1042 19.09 27.66 35.48
C ALA A 1042 19.64 29.09 35.34
N LYS A 1043 19.39 29.99 36.30
CA LYS A 1043 20.01 31.33 36.36
C LYS A 1043 20.64 31.57 37.74
N GLU A 1044 21.97 31.62 37.74
CA GLU A 1044 22.80 32.26 38.78
C GLU A 1044 22.60 31.75 40.22
N LYS A 1045 22.95 30.48 40.42
CA LYS A 1045 22.91 29.74 41.71
C LYS A 1045 23.54 30.42 42.93
N TYR A 1046 24.33 31.48 42.74
CA TYR A 1046 24.99 32.25 43.82
C TYR A 1046 24.15 33.45 44.33
N MET A 1047 23.26 34.02 43.51
CA MET A 1047 22.48 35.23 43.85
C MET A 1047 21.44 35.00 44.97
N PHE A 1048 20.91 33.78 45.08
CA PHE A 1048 19.83 33.47 46.03
C PHE A 1048 20.32 33.04 47.43
N SER A 1049 21.64 33.00 47.65
CA SER A 1049 22.23 32.49 48.90
C SER A 1049 22.06 33.40 50.12
N GLU A 1050 21.68 34.66 49.93
CA GLU A 1050 21.47 35.65 50.99
C GLU A 1050 20.02 35.72 51.50
N TYR A 1051 19.07 35.05 50.82
CA TYR A 1051 17.65 35.03 51.19
C TYR A 1051 17.31 33.83 52.07
N ASN A 1052 16.62 34.09 53.18
CA ASN A 1052 16.27 33.11 54.22
C ASN A 1052 14.76 32.94 54.43
N GLU A 1053 13.91 33.76 53.81
CA GLU A 1053 12.45 33.56 53.76
C GLU A 1053 11.96 33.50 52.32
N VAL A 1054 10.96 32.66 52.04
CA VAL A 1054 10.18 32.73 50.80
C VAL A 1054 8.68 32.68 51.08
N SER A 1055 7.94 33.61 50.47
CA SER A 1055 6.49 33.53 50.29
C SER A 1055 6.19 33.07 48.86
N VAL A 1056 5.27 32.14 48.67
CA VAL A 1056 4.79 31.73 47.33
C VAL A 1056 3.30 32.00 47.24
N GLU A 1057 2.91 32.88 46.32
CA GLU A 1057 1.54 33.29 46.05
C GLU A 1057 1.02 32.68 44.75
N PHE A 1058 -0.21 32.15 44.79
CA PHE A 1058 -0.90 31.52 43.68
C PHE A 1058 -2.04 32.42 43.20
N GLN A 1059 -1.87 33.03 42.02
CA GLN A 1059 -2.84 33.94 41.41
C GLN A 1059 -3.51 33.25 40.21
N LEU A 1060 -4.82 33.46 40.06
CA LEU A 1060 -5.59 32.94 38.93
C LEU A 1060 -5.72 34.04 37.88
N GLU A 1061 -5.10 33.84 36.71
CA GLU A 1061 -5.15 34.77 35.59
C GLU A 1061 -5.92 34.13 34.41
N ASP A 1062 -6.56 34.95 33.58
CA ASP A 1062 -6.97 34.53 32.25
C ASP A 1062 -5.73 34.36 31.34
N ILE A 1063 -5.93 33.82 30.13
CA ILE A 1063 -4.84 33.63 29.14
C ILE A 1063 -4.22 34.94 28.60
N TYR A 1064 -4.75 36.09 28.99
CA TYR A 1064 -4.23 37.42 28.64
C TYR A 1064 -3.51 38.10 29.83
N GLY A 1065 -3.44 37.45 30.99
CA GLY A 1065 -2.77 37.94 32.20
C GLY A 1065 -3.64 38.81 33.11
N ASN A 1066 -4.97 38.82 32.94
CA ASN A 1066 -5.87 39.54 33.83
C ASN A 1066 -6.28 38.65 35.01
N LEU A 1067 -6.25 39.18 36.25
CA LEU A 1067 -6.72 38.47 37.43
C LEU A 1067 -8.21 38.11 37.33
N LEU A 1068 -8.53 36.84 37.54
CA LEU A 1068 -9.90 36.34 37.56
C LEU A 1068 -10.61 36.75 38.87
N PRO A 1069 -11.89 37.17 38.81
CA PRO A 1069 -12.59 37.65 40.00
C PRO A 1069 -13.00 36.50 40.93
N LEU A 1070 -12.80 36.71 42.24
CA LEU A 1070 -12.95 35.70 43.31
C LEU A 1070 -14.33 35.04 43.42
N ASN A 1071 -15.35 35.58 42.75
CA ASN A 1071 -16.69 35.01 42.71
C ASN A 1071 -16.87 33.93 41.62
N LEU A 1072 -15.88 33.71 40.75
CA LEU A 1072 -15.90 32.67 39.70
C LEU A 1072 -15.00 31.48 40.06
N CYS A 1073 -13.79 31.75 40.54
CA CYS A 1073 -12.87 30.75 41.05
C CYS A 1073 -11.91 31.35 42.08
N GLN A 1074 -11.45 30.52 43.04
CA GLN A 1074 -10.49 30.94 44.06
C GLN A 1074 -9.56 29.80 44.48
N VAL A 1075 -8.28 30.11 44.71
CA VAL A 1075 -7.37 29.20 45.44
C VAL A 1075 -7.70 29.30 46.92
N TYR A 1076 -8.21 28.21 47.52
CA TYR A 1076 -8.55 28.20 48.95
C TYR A 1076 -7.56 27.39 49.81
N GLU A 1077 -6.75 26.53 49.20
CA GLU A 1077 -5.64 25.85 49.85
C GLU A 1077 -4.47 25.73 48.86
N CYS A 1078 -3.23 25.94 49.33
CA CYS A 1078 -2.03 25.82 48.52
C CYS A 1078 -0.87 25.20 49.29
N GLY A 1079 0.05 24.57 48.56
CA GLY A 1079 1.15 23.78 49.10
C GLY A 1079 2.45 23.94 48.32
N VAL A 1080 3.58 23.93 49.03
CA VAL A 1080 4.93 24.03 48.47
C VAL A 1080 5.86 23.02 49.15
N ARG A 1081 6.75 22.40 48.38
CA ARG A 1081 7.84 21.55 48.88
C ARG A 1081 9.13 21.76 48.09
N LEU A 1082 10.25 21.81 48.80
CA LEU A 1082 11.59 21.76 48.19
C LEU A 1082 11.96 20.31 47.86
N LEU A 1083 12.64 20.11 46.73
CA LEU A 1083 13.21 18.81 46.33
C LEU A 1083 14.74 18.87 46.32
N ASP A 1084 15.39 17.93 46.99
CA ASP A 1084 16.84 17.73 46.99
C ASP A 1084 17.18 16.29 46.55
N ALA A 1085 18.22 16.12 45.73
CA ALA A 1085 18.63 14.83 45.15
C ALA A 1085 19.09 13.78 46.20
N LYS A 1086 19.29 14.17 47.46
CA LYS A 1086 19.49 13.23 48.59
C LYS A 1086 18.21 12.53 49.01
N ASP A 1087 17.04 13.08 48.70
CA ASP A 1087 15.72 12.47 48.98
C ASP A 1087 15.50 11.18 48.17
N LYS A 1088 16.37 10.87 47.19
CA LYS A 1088 16.44 9.57 46.49
C LYS A 1088 16.33 8.38 47.45
N ALA A 1089 16.93 8.45 48.64
CA ALA A 1089 16.88 7.35 49.61
C ALA A 1089 15.49 7.19 50.28
N GLU A 1090 14.76 8.29 50.54
CA GLU A 1090 13.38 8.21 51.02
C GLU A 1090 12.43 7.80 49.90
N MET A 1091 12.58 8.33 48.68
CA MET A 1091 11.78 7.90 47.52
C MET A 1091 11.92 6.39 47.25
N HIS A 1092 13.13 5.83 47.38
CA HIS A 1092 13.35 4.39 47.21
C HIS A 1092 12.79 3.56 48.38
N ARG A 1093 12.78 4.11 49.60
CA ARG A 1093 12.18 3.47 50.79
C ARG A 1093 10.65 3.53 50.77
N PHE A 1094 10.06 4.58 50.20
CA PHE A 1094 8.63 4.69 49.93
C PHE A 1094 8.16 3.63 48.91
N ALA A 1095 8.95 3.41 47.84
CA ALA A 1095 8.68 2.37 46.86
C ALA A 1095 8.68 0.94 47.44
N LEU A 1096 9.45 0.69 48.51
CA LEU A 1096 9.52 -0.60 49.19
C LEU A 1096 8.38 -0.82 50.21
N THR A 1097 7.82 0.25 50.80
CA THR A 1097 6.74 0.14 51.82
C THR A 1097 5.34 0.05 51.18
N MET A 1098 5.27 0.14 49.85
CA MET A 1098 4.02 0.17 49.07
C MET A 1098 3.35 -1.20 48.85
N GLN A 1099 4.06 -2.31 49.09
CA GLN A 1099 3.73 -3.67 48.63
C GLN A 1099 2.59 -4.43 49.39
N ASP A 1100 1.87 -3.83 50.36
CA ASP A 1100 1.03 -4.59 51.32
C ASP A 1100 -0.51 -4.27 51.48
N TYR A 1101 -1.22 -3.57 50.57
CA TYR A 1101 -2.52 -2.94 50.92
C TYR A 1101 -3.77 -2.83 49.94
N HIS A 1102 -3.80 -3.26 48.66
CA HIS A 1102 -4.77 -2.82 47.57
C HIS A 1102 -6.23 -3.12 47.86
N ARG A 1103 -6.52 -4.11 48.72
CA ARG A 1103 -7.86 -4.68 48.92
C ARG A 1103 -8.96 -3.61 48.82
N PHE A 1104 -9.93 -3.90 47.95
CA PHE A 1104 -11.13 -3.14 47.54
C PHE A 1104 -11.11 -2.42 46.18
N CYS A 1105 -12.08 -2.82 45.35
CA CYS A 1105 -12.57 -2.18 44.13
C CYS A 1105 -14.07 -1.78 44.40
N PRO A 1106 -14.75 -1.05 43.50
CA PRO A 1106 -15.61 0.07 43.89
C PRO A 1106 -16.83 -0.33 44.71
N LEU A 1107 -17.06 0.38 45.82
CA LEU A 1107 -18.35 0.39 46.51
C LEU A 1107 -19.34 1.28 45.75
N ASP A 1108 -20.62 1.09 46.03
CA ASP A 1108 -21.70 1.79 45.33
C ASP A 1108 -21.60 3.32 45.51
N ARG A 1109 -22.11 4.10 44.55
CA ARG A 1109 -21.96 5.57 44.56
C ARG A 1109 -22.59 6.19 45.81
N ASP A 1110 -23.63 5.55 46.33
CA ASP A 1110 -24.34 5.93 47.55
C ASP A 1110 -23.61 5.50 48.84
N GLU A 1111 -22.76 4.46 48.80
CA GLU A 1111 -21.92 4.06 49.95
C GLU A 1111 -20.67 4.96 50.07
N LEU A 1112 -20.10 5.41 48.95
CA LEU A 1112 -19.02 6.40 48.96
C LEU A 1112 -19.52 7.73 49.56
N GLU A 1113 -20.68 8.21 49.13
CA GLU A 1113 -21.34 9.40 49.71
C GLU A 1113 -21.65 9.18 51.20
N ALA A 1114 -22.17 8.01 51.60
CA ALA A 1114 -22.38 7.68 53.01
C ALA A 1114 -21.08 7.70 53.84
N MET A 1115 -19.95 7.25 53.28
CA MET A 1115 -18.62 7.35 53.91
C MET A 1115 -18.13 8.80 54.05
N PHE A 1116 -18.31 9.64 53.03
CA PHE A 1116 -17.95 11.06 53.11
C PHE A 1116 -18.87 11.85 54.07
N GLN A 1117 -20.16 11.52 54.12
CA GLN A 1117 -21.11 12.03 55.12
C GLN A 1117 -20.72 11.59 56.55
N ALA A 1118 -20.30 10.33 56.74
CA ALA A 1118 -19.82 9.84 58.04
C ALA A 1118 -18.50 10.50 58.48
N LYS A 1119 -17.57 10.79 57.55
CA LYS A 1119 -16.37 11.60 57.81
C LYS A 1119 -16.73 13.06 58.13
N ARG A 1120 -17.70 13.68 57.44
CA ARG A 1120 -18.24 15.02 57.77
C ARG A 1120 -18.79 15.06 59.20
N ALA A 1121 -19.57 14.06 59.60
CA ALA A 1121 -20.12 13.97 60.96
C ALA A 1121 -19.03 13.84 62.05
N ARG A 1122 -17.98 13.04 61.80
CA ARG A 1122 -16.81 12.96 62.70
C ARG A 1122 -16.02 14.27 62.78
N ARG A 1123 -15.88 15.02 61.67
CA ARG A 1123 -15.19 16.32 61.65
C ARG A 1123 -15.96 17.40 62.43
N PHE A 1124 -17.30 17.36 62.40
CA PHE A 1124 -18.15 18.21 63.26
C PHE A 1124 -18.02 17.89 64.77
N GLN A 1125 -17.82 16.62 65.14
CA GLN A 1125 -17.55 16.24 66.54
C GLN A 1125 -16.15 16.66 67.02
N LEU A 1126 -15.15 16.72 66.13
CA LEU A 1126 -13.81 17.22 66.47
C LEU A 1126 -13.76 18.76 66.52
N MET A 1127 -14.49 19.47 65.66
CA MET A 1127 -14.62 20.94 65.73
C MET A 1127 -15.41 21.46 66.95
N THR A 1128 -16.03 20.58 67.75
CA THR A 1128 -16.77 20.96 68.97
C THR A 1128 -16.00 20.65 70.26
N ALA A 1129 -14.79 20.09 70.17
CA ALA A 1129 -13.99 19.68 71.32
C ALA A 1129 -12.94 20.72 71.78
N ASP A 1130 -12.54 21.68 70.93
CA ASP A 1130 -11.48 22.64 71.29
C ASP A 1130 -11.69 24.05 70.67
N MET A 1131 -12.47 24.88 71.36
CA MET A 1131 -12.32 26.36 71.38
C MET A 1131 -13.23 26.98 72.45
N PRO A 1132 -12.73 27.86 73.35
CA PRO A 1132 -13.56 28.56 74.32
C PRO A 1132 -14.52 29.59 73.72
N THR A 1133 -15.64 29.81 74.42
CA THR A 1133 -16.65 30.83 74.09
C THR A 1133 -16.10 32.26 74.15
N ARG A 1134 -16.42 33.09 73.14
CA ARG A 1134 -16.84 34.49 73.35
C ARG A 1134 -17.48 35.18 72.12
N ILE A 1135 -18.71 35.68 72.33
CA ILE A 1135 -19.33 36.87 71.72
C ILE A 1135 -19.66 36.74 70.21
N LYS A 1136 -20.89 36.39 69.80
CA LYS A 1136 -22.12 37.23 69.79
C LYS A 1136 -21.98 38.59 69.09
N ASN A 1137 -22.50 38.76 67.88
CA ASN A 1137 -23.73 39.52 67.62
C ASN A 1137 -24.05 39.72 66.13
N ALA A 1138 -25.33 40.00 65.88
CA ALA A 1138 -25.98 40.42 64.63
C ALA A 1138 -25.96 39.40 63.46
N LYS A 1139 -27.07 38.76 63.05
CA LYS A 1139 -28.45 39.17 62.70
C LYS A 1139 -28.65 39.48 61.21
N ILE A 1140 -29.71 38.83 60.69
CA ILE A 1140 -30.76 39.35 59.79
C ILE A 1140 -30.57 39.16 58.27
N THR A 1141 -31.39 38.21 57.75
CA THR A 1141 -32.12 38.18 56.46
C THR A 1141 -31.36 38.17 55.12
N ALA A 1142 -31.90 37.65 54.01
CA ALA A 1142 -32.99 36.67 53.73
C ALA A 1142 -33.05 36.44 52.20
N ASN A 1143 -33.84 35.44 51.76
CA ASN A 1143 -34.36 35.21 50.39
C ASN A 1143 -33.30 34.80 49.34
N LEU A 1144 -33.42 33.61 48.73
CA LEU A 1144 -34.30 33.32 47.56
C LEU A 1144 -34.06 34.28 46.39
N GLU A 1145 -33.34 33.82 45.36
CA GLU A 1145 -33.93 33.05 44.24
C GLU A 1145 -32.99 31.91 43.80
#